data_AF-A0A800JMW6-F1
#
_entry.id   AF-A0A800JMW6-F1
#
_cell.length_a   1.000
_cell.length_b   1.000
_cell.length_c   1.000
_cell.angle_alpha   90.00
_cell.angle_beta   90.00
_cell.angle_gamma   90.00
#
_symmetry.space_group_name_H-M   'P 1'
#
loop_
_entity.id
_entity.type
_entity.pdbx_description
1 polymer ?
#
loop_
_entity_poly.entity_id
_entity_poly.type
_entity_poly.pdbx_seq_one_letter_code
_entity_poly.pdbx_strand_id
1 'polypeptide(L)'
;MNPPSTFQIFQKIPTVLPQTVTILSLIFLQLSALGAPVRPSGTIGYLQQLNEEDWILKAEALHYLSENKVPEALESILKITKDEKERSWIRSKALVAYCKIQNGQDIPQILSTFASSSDQVLREGAAESAGLIKENKGMEILLKLTTDKIKSVQLRALASYSRIMGEKAWPLAQKMTESITEELIPLAVESLALVGNKDAFERLKELTKSSTNKRPLVESLDRSKSPKAVPVLLDLLENTSTDDANYAYIISALSKNNNEILSSSLKDLIRTGRDSALFAAARIITILFQDPNLGKELLSALTTSTAPETLKTVMIALGSKEMNPDSNKEFFITHLKNETPEIKVLSIRCLSHCTEANLYTLLKETIKDNESRVSIAAISALMETPLEDAPTGELVSYLEDVLVSTDNVIRKAAFELLGHAGNADDFEPALAMLGEALSGTDTVRREAVAEALGSIAPDNGIANVARRQGYVSNWMVLGTFLNDKEHKAFANELEPEKGIDFEKTYPSTYVWALQGNQKRDGEKPIEREIGWSEASVNKTNGMLMMGPLLPPPGTFSIAYAVSDFNSEKDQDLFLSLDGDDAFKVWLNGEKISEQVAPYLHRQSCVASQGNIKIKLKKGKNRILVKSANIEHEWWIRARITDANNKPLELF
;
A
#
# COMPACT_ATOMS: atom_id res chain seq x y z
N MET A 1 -40.56 -21.55 19.52
CA MET A 1 -40.27 -20.98 18.18
C MET A 1 -40.25 -19.47 18.34
N ASN A 2 -39.11 -18.86 18.06
CA ASN A 2 -38.77 -17.43 18.21
C ASN A 2 -39.15 -16.62 16.95
N PRO A 3 -39.09 -15.26 16.95
CA PRO A 3 -38.57 -14.38 18.00
C PRO A 3 -39.45 -13.17 18.41
N PRO A 4 -39.07 -12.50 19.52
CA PRO A 4 -39.60 -11.21 19.96
C PRO A 4 -38.79 -10.01 19.47
N SER A 5 -39.41 -8.83 19.53
CA SER A 5 -38.80 -7.50 19.42
C SER A 5 -37.90 -7.18 20.62
N THR A 6 -36.77 -6.48 20.42
CA THR A 6 -36.35 -5.32 21.24
C THR A 6 -35.06 -4.67 20.74
N PHE A 7 -35.05 -3.34 20.87
CA PHE A 7 -33.91 -2.45 20.86
C PHE A 7 -32.96 -2.70 22.05
N GLN A 8 -31.69 -2.34 21.84
CA GLN A 8 -30.72 -1.74 22.77
C GLN A 8 -29.60 -2.56 23.45
N ILE A 9 -28.40 -1.94 23.36
CA ILE A 9 -27.17 -2.02 24.17
C ILE A 9 -26.09 -3.01 23.71
N PHE A 10 -25.01 -2.49 23.09
CA PHE A 10 -23.68 -2.37 23.71
C PHE A 10 -22.78 -1.38 22.95
N GLN A 11 -22.38 -0.30 23.64
CA GLN A 11 -21.20 0.52 23.37
C GLN A 11 -19.96 -0.11 24.05
N LYS A 12 -18.76 0.32 23.61
CA LYS A 12 -17.37 0.13 24.14
C LYS A 12 -16.59 -1.01 23.44
N ILE A 13 -15.53 -0.81 22.63
CA ILE A 13 -14.17 -0.21 22.80
C ILE A 13 -13.40 -0.40 21.45
N PRO A 14 -12.26 0.24 21.08
CA PRO A 14 -11.74 1.60 21.22
C PRO A 14 -11.40 2.27 19.86
N THR A 15 -11.03 3.55 19.92
CA THR A 15 -10.31 4.31 18.88
C THR A 15 -8.82 3.92 18.81
N VAL A 16 -8.26 3.88 17.57
CA VAL A 16 -6.89 4.28 17.12
C VAL A 16 -6.16 3.24 16.21
N LEU A 17 -6.03 3.64 14.92
CA LEU A 17 -5.01 3.38 13.85
C LEU A 17 -4.91 2.00 13.14
N PRO A 18 -4.38 1.88 11.89
CA PRO A 18 -3.80 2.91 10.98
C PRO A 18 -4.37 2.95 9.54
N GLN A 19 -3.94 3.96 8.79
CA GLN A 19 -4.13 4.17 7.35
C GLN A 19 -3.74 2.93 6.53
N THR A 20 -4.69 2.26 5.90
CA THR A 20 -4.44 1.44 4.69
C THR A 20 -5.76 1.25 3.93
N VAL A 21 -5.65 1.17 2.60
CA VAL A 21 -6.71 0.89 1.61
C VAL A 21 -7.54 2.10 1.17
N THR A 22 -6.88 3.01 0.46
CA THR A 22 -7.51 3.85 -0.58
C THR A 22 -7.81 2.98 -1.82
N ILE A 23 -8.62 1.92 -1.66
CA ILE A 23 -9.22 1.15 -2.76
C ILE A 23 -10.63 0.75 -2.29
N LEU A 24 -11.54 1.73 -2.16
CA LEU A 24 -12.95 1.44 -1.91
C LEU A 24 -13.91 2.55 -2.35
N SER A 25 -13.51 3.34 -3.36
CA SER A 25 -14.42 4.23 -4.11
C SER A 25 -14.96 3.59 -5.40
N LEU A 26 -14.64 2.32 -5.67
CA LEU A 26 -15.15 1.54 -6.82
C LEU A 26 -16.17 0.46 -6.46
N ILE A 27 -16.50 0.28 -5.17
CA ILE A 27 -17.53 -0.67 -4.70
C ILE A 27 -18.82 0.04 -4.24
N PHE A 28 -18.81 1.37 -4.10
CA PHE A 28 -20.00 2.15 -3.71
C PHE A 28 -20.95 2.51 -4.86
N LEU A 29 -20.89 1.77 -5.98
CA LEU A 29 -21.88 1.85 -7.07
C LEU A 29 -22.63 0.52 -7.30
N GLN A 30 -22.65 -0.37 -6.30
CA GLN A 30 -23.41 -1.63 -6.36
C GLN A 30 -24.43 -1.85 -5.23
N LEU A 31 -24.67 -0.87 -4.35
CA LEU A 31 -25.69 -0.99 -3.29
C LEU A 31 -26.68 0.17 -3.29
N SER A 32 -27.41 0.28 -4.40
CA SER A 32 -28.72 0.97 -4.46
C SER A 32 -29.59 0.36 -5.57
N ALA A 33 -29.75 -0.96 -5.53
CA ALA A 33 -30.65 -1.68 -6.44
C ALA A 33 -31.44 -2.76 -5.70
N LEU A 34 -32.04 -2.42 -4.56
CA LEU A 34 -33.16 -3.19 -4.03
C LEU A 34 -34.40 -2.82 -4.85
N GLY A 35 -34.55 -3.49 -6.01
CA GLY A 35 -35.70 -3.38 -6.91
C GLY A 35 -35.41 -3.39 -8.41
N ALA A 36 -34.17 -3.62 -8.87
CA ALA A 36 -33.88 -3.63 -10.31
C ALA A 36 -34.29 -4.97 -10.97
N PRO A 37 -34.96 -4.95 -12.15
CA PRO A 37 -35.24 -6.16 -12.91
C PRO A 37 -33.94 -6.86 -13.29
N VAL A 38 -33.94 -8.19 -13.20
CA VAL A 38 -32.79 -9.05 -13.55
C VAL A 38 -32.38 -8.76 -15.00
N ARG A 39 -31.14 -8.29 -15.21
CA ARG A 39 -30.58 -8.07 -16.55
C ARG A 39 -30.28 -9.43 -17.19
N PRO A 40 -30.96 -9.84 -18.28
CA PRO A 40 -30.68 -11.11 -18.91
C PRO A 40 -29.33 -11.05 -19.65
N SER A 41 -28.43 -12.01 -19.40
CA SER A 41 -27.09 -12.05 -19.98
C SER A 41 -27.04 -12.91 -21.25
N GLY A 42 -26.32 -12.43 -22.27
CA GLY A 42 -26.12 -13.12 -23.56
C GLY A 42 -27.17 -12.79 -24.63
N THR A 43 -26.93 -13.25 -25.86
CA THR A 43 -27.75 -12.92 -27.05
C THR A 43 -29.25 -13.19 -26.87
N ILE A 44 -29.62 -14.30 -26.22
CA ILE A 44 -31.02 -14.66 -25.95
C ILE A 44 -31.69 -13.61 -25.04
N GLY A 45 -30.96 -13.13 -24.04
CA GLY A 45 -31.44 -12.10 -23.13
C GLY A 45 -31.71 -10.77 -23.84
N TYR A 46 -30.79 -10.33 -24.69
CA TYR A 46 -30.97 -9.12 -25.47
C TYR A 46 -32.07 -9.23 -26.52
N LEU A 47 -32.29 -10.42 -27.11
CA LEU A 47 -33.44 -10.66 -27.99
C LEU A 47 -34.77 -10.52 -27.24
N GLN A 48 -34.85 -10.96 -25.99
CA GLN A 48 -36.03 -10.78 -25.14
C GLN A 48 -36.24 -9.30 -24.79
N GLN A 49 -35.18 -8.58 -24.44
CA GLN A 49 -35.22 -7.16 -24.09
C GLN A 49 -35.77 -6.24 -25.19
N LEU A 50 -35.72 -6.65 -26.46
CA LEU A 50 -36.38 -5.91 -27.55
C LEU A 50 -37.90 -5.77 -27.36
N ASN A 51 -38.52 -6.67 -26.60
CA ASN A 51 -39.97 -6.68 -26.35
C ASN A 51 -40.38 -5.99 -25.04
N GLU A 52 -39.44 -5.56 -24.20
CA GLU A 52 -39.71 -4.86 -22.94
C GLU A 52 -40.35 -3.49 -23.19
N GLU A 53 -41.05 -2.88 -22.23
CA GLU A 53 -41.56 -1.51 -22.43
C GLU A 53 -40.48 -0.43 -22.19
N ASP A 54 -39.45 -0.76 -21.41
CA ASP A 54 -38.38 0.18 -21.06
C ASP A 54 -37.49 0.50 -22.27
N TRP A 55 -37.55 1.76 -22.70
CA TRP A 55 -36.78 2.28 -23.82
C TRP A 55 -35.26 2.20 -23.60
N ILE A 56 -34.78 2.23 -22.35
CA ILE A 56 -33.35 2.09 -22.03
C ILE A 56 -32.89 0.67 -22.33
N LEU A 57 -33.66 -0.33 -21.88
CA LEU A 57 -33.37 -1.75 -22.13
C LEU A 57 -33.44 -2.07 -23.63
N LYS A 58 -34.43 -1.52 -24.34
CA LYS A 58 -34.48 -1.63 -25.81
C LYS A 58 -33.24 -1.04 -26.48
N ALA A 59 -32.81 0.15 -26.08
CA ALA A 59 -31.66 0.80 -26.67
C ALA A 59 -30.36 0.02 -26.42
N GLU A 60 -30.19 -0.51 -25.21
CA GLU A 60 -29.07 -1.39 -24.85
C GLU A 60 -29.07 -2.67 -25.70
N ALA A 61 -30.23 -3.31 -25.85
CA ALA A 61 -30.40 -4.48 -26.70
C ALA A 61 -30.11 -4.20 -28.17
N LEU A 62 -30.65 -3.10 -28.73
CA LEU A 62 -30.37 -2.67 -30.10
C LEU A 62 -28.88 -2.44 -30.33
N HIS A 63 -28.21 -1.79 -29.38
CA HIS A 63 -26.77 -1.57 -29.44
C HIS A 63 -26.01 -2.91 -29.43
N TYR A 64 -26.22 -3.74 -28.40
CA TYR A 64 -25.53 -5.02 -28.26
C TYR A 64 -25.72 -5.94 -29.48
N LEU A 65 -26.96 -6.14 -29.91
CA LEU A 65 -27.29 -7.05 -31.03
C LEU A 65 -26.66 -6.55 -32.34
N SER A 66 -26.56 -5.23 -32.54
CA SER A 66 -25.95 -4.66 -33.73
C SER A 66 -24.42 -4.69 -33.73
N GLU A 67 -23.77 -4.45 -32.58
CA GLU A 67 -22.31 -4.60 -32.45
C GLU A 67 -21.87 -6.05 -32.68
N ASN A 68 -22.67 -7.01 -32.22
CA ASN A 68 -22.42 -8.44 -32.39
C ASN A 68 -23.00 -9.02 -33.69
N LYS A 69 -23.62 -8.20 -34.54
CA LYS A 69 -24.20 -8.57 -35.84
C LYS A 69 -25.12 -9.80 -35.77
N VAL A 70 -26.05 -9.83 -34.81
CA VAL A 70 -26.95 -10.96 -34.56
C VAL A 70 -28.10 -10.96 -35.59
N PRO A 71 -28.08 -11.83 -36.64
CA PRO A 71 -29.08 -11.79 -37.70
C PRO A 71 -30.49 -12.18 -37.22
N GLU A 72 -30.61 -13.00 -36.19
CA GLU A 72 -31.88 -13.44 -35.59
C GLU A 72 -32.70 -12.27 -35.05
N ALA A 73 -32.05 -11.14 -34.74
CA ALA A 73 -32.72 -9.94 -34.26
C ALA A 73 -33.44 -9.15 -35.36
N LEU A 74 -33.12 -9.38 -36.64
CA LEU A 74 -33.54 -8.50 -37.75
C LEU A 74 -35.05 -8.33 -37.84
N GLU A 75 -35.83 -9.39 -37.66
CA GLU A 75 -37.30 -9.32 -37.75
C GLU A 75 -37.87 -8.47 -36.59
N SER A 76 -37.44 -8.76 -35.36
CA SER A 76 -37.85 -8.01 -34.16
C SER A 76 -37.45 -6.54 -34.24
N ILE A 77 -36.24 -6.25 -34.70
CA ILE A 77 -35.76 -4.87 -34.89
C ILE A 77 -36.58 -4.17 -35.98
N LEU A 78 -36.85 -4.84 -37.10
CA LEU A 78 -37.67 -4.27 -38.18
C LEU A 78 -39.10 -3.97 -37.69
N LYS A 79 -39.67 -4.81 -36.83
CA LYS A 79 -40.97 -4.53 -36.19
C LYS A 79 -40.93 -3.24 -35.38
N ILE A 80 -39.88 -3.02 -34.57
CA ILE A 80 -39.68 -1.77 -33.81
C ILE A 80 -39.61 -0.56 -34.75
N THR A 81 -38.90 -0.65 -35.88
CA THR A 81 -38.82 0.49 -36.83
C THR A 81 -40.20 0.89 -37.40
N LYS A 82 -41.11 -0.07 -37.56
CA LYS A 82 -42.45 0.11 -38.14
C LYS A 82 -43.52 0.48 -37.11
N ASP A 83 -43.23 0.40 -35.81
CA ASP A 83 -44.19 0.73 -34.76
C ASP A 83 -44.33 2.25 -34.62
N GLU A 84 -45.45 2.82 -35.09
CA GLU A 84 -45.72 4.25 -35.00
C GLU A 84 -46.00 4.74 -33.58
N LYS A 85 -46.30 3.85 -32.64
CA LYS A 85 -46.48 4.19 -31.22
C LYS A 85 -45.17 4.28 -30.48
N GLU A 86 -44.10 3.69 -31.02
CA GLU A 86 -42.77 3.74 -30.44
C GLU A 86 -42.13 5.12 -30.64
N ARG A 87 -41.28 5.51 -29.68
CA ARG A 87 -40.54 6.76 -29.71
C ARG A 87 -39.67 6.85 -30.96
N SER A 88 -39.73 7.97 -31.67
CA SER A 88 -38.94 8.19 -32.88
C SER A 88 -37.45 7.94 -32.69
N TRP A 89 -36.91 8.28 -31.51
CA TRP A 89 -35.51 8.00 -31.18
C TRP A 89 -35.19 6.48 -31.14
N ILE A 90 -36.05 5.67 -30.52
CA ILE A 90 -35.89 4.20 -30.48
C ILE A 90 -36.06 3.61 -31.87
N ARG A 91 -37.04 4.08 -32.64
CA ARG A 91 -37.24 3.68 -34.04
C ARG A 91 -36.01 3.97 -34.90
N SER A 92 -35.40 5.14 -34.73
CA SER A 92 -34.15 5.52 -35.39
C SER A 92 -32.99 4.62 -34.99
N LYS A 93 -32.83 4.30 -33.69
CA LYS A 93 -31.81 3.35 -33.22
C LYS A 93 -32.04 1.94 -33.75
N ALA A 94 -33.30 1.51 -33.86
CA ALA A 94 -33.66 0.24 -34.48
C ALA A 94 -33.29 0.22 -35.96
N LEU A 95 -33.50 1.31 -36.70
CA LEU A 95 -33.11 1.39 -38.11
C LEU A 95 -31.59 1.29 -38.28
N VAL A 96 -30.83 2.01 -37.45
CA VAL A 96 -29.35 1.95 -37.44
C VAL A 96 -28.88 0.53 -37.16
N ALA A 97 -29.43 -0.11 -36.12
CA ALA A 97 -29.13 -1.49 -35.76
C ALA A 97 -29.46 -2.47 -36.91
N TYR A 98 -30.63 -2.31 -37.53
CA TYR A 98 -31.06 -3.12 -38.67
C TYR A 98 -30.08 -3.03 -39.84
N CYS A 99 -29.72 -1.81 -40.27
CA CYS A 99 -28.78 -1.59 -41.36
C CYS A 99 -27.38 -2.14 -41.03
N LYS A 100 -26.91 -2.00 -39.78
CA LYS A 100 -25.63 -2.54 -39.32
C LYS A 100 -25.58 -4.08 -39.36
N ILE A 101 -26.66 -4.74 -38.94
CA ILE A 101 -26.75 -6.22 -38.92
C ILE A 101 -26.93 -6.77 -40.33
N GLN A 102 -27.90 -6.23 -41.09
CA GLN A 102 -28.23 -6.73 -42.42
C GLN A 102 -27.00 -6.68 -43.33
N ASN A 103 -26.17 -5.62 -43.19
CA ASN A 103 -24.87 -5.50 -43.86
C ASN A 103 -24.95 -5.75 -45.38
N GLY A 104 -26.13 -5.46 -45.97
CA GLY A 104 -26.49 -5.74 -47.35
C GLY A 104 -26.23 -4.55 -48.26
N GLN A 105 -26.32 -4.79 -49.56
CA GLN A 105 -26.22 -3.75 -50.57
C GLN A 105 -27.56 -3.02 -50.83
N ASP A 106 -28.69 -3.63 -50.47
CA ASP A 106 -30.01 -3.07 -50.76
C ASP A 106 -30.39 -2.00 -49.74
N ILE A 107 -30.98 -0.90 -50.23
CA ILE A 107 -31.54 0.15 -49.38
C ILE A 107 -32.89 -0.34 -48.85
N PRO A 108 -33.07 -0.55 -47.53
CA PRO A 108 -34.35 -0.99 -47.00
C PRO A 108 -35.41 0.10 -47.22
N GLN A 109 -36.61 -0.27 -47.65
CA GLN A 109 -37.71 0.69 -47.90
C GLN A 109 -37.99 1.61 -46.70
N ILE A 110 -37.82 1.09 -45.49
CA ILE A 110 -38.01 1.84 -44.24
C ILE A 110 -37.01 3.00 -44.10
N LEU A 111 -35.79 2.87 -44.64
CA LEU A 111 -34.79 3.94 -44.65
C LEU A 111 -35.25 5.11 -45.51
N SER A 112 -35.73 4.84 -46.72
CA SER A 112 -36.30 5.87 -47.62
C SER A 112 -37.53 6.54 -47.02
N THR A 113 -38.34 5.78 -46.28
CA THR A 113 -39.51 6.27 -45.54
C THR A 113 -39.07 7.25 -44.45
N PHE A 114 -38.08 6.89 -43.63
CA PHE A 114 -37.56 7.77 -42.58
C PHE A 114 -36.91 9.03 -43.17
N ALA A 115 -36.16 8.91 -44.27
CA ALA A 115 -35.51 10.03 -44.95
C ALA A 115 -36.50 11.08 -45.47
N SER A 116 -37.76 10.70 -45.74
CA SER A 116 -38.81 11.60 -46.24
C SER A 116 -39.84 11.98 -45.15
N SER A 117 -39.60 11.60 -43.89
CA SER A 117 -40.51 11.85 -42.77
C SER A 117 -40.55 13.34 -42.39
N SER A 118 -41.71 13.80 -41.89
CA SER A 118 -41.84 15.13 -41.27
C SER A 118 -41.07 15.23 -39.95
N ASP A 119 -40.85 14.11 -39.25
CA ASP A 119 -40.12 14.04 -37.99
C ASP A 119 -38.60 14.13 -38.21
N GLN A 120 -37.96 15.12 -37.59
CA GLN A 120 -36.51 15.33 -37.70
C GLN A 120 -35.69 14.17 -37.12
N VAL A 121 -36.16 13.52 -36.05
CA VAL A 121 -35.43 12.44 -35.37
C VAL A 121 -35.36 11.20 -36.26
N LEU A 122 -36.42 10.94 -37.03
CA LEU A 122 -36.44 9.87 -38.03
C LEU A 122 -35.52 10.18 -39.20
N ARG A 123 -35.46 11.44 -39.66
CA ARG A 123 -34.53 11.85 -40.72
C ARG A 123 -33.06 11.77 -40.27
N GLU A 124 -32.75 12.09 -39.02
CA GLU A 124 -31.41 11.87 -38.44
C GLU A 124 -31.05 10.38 -38.39
N GLY A 125 -32.00 9.52 -37.98
CA GLY A 125 -31.84 8.08 -38.01
C GLY A 125 -31.60 7.54 -39.42
N ALA A 126 -32.32 8.07 -40.42
CA ALA A 126 -32.11 7.73 -41.82
C ALA A 126 -30.72 8.14 -42.31
N ALA A 127 -30.25 9.34 -41.93
CA ALA A 127 -28.90 9.80 -42.25
C ALA A 127 -27.82 8.86 -41.68
N GLU A 128 -27.91 8.52 -40.39
CA GLU A 128 -26.96 7.58 -39.77
C GLU A 128 -26.99 6.21 -40.44
N SER A 129 -28.19 5.70 -40.74
CA SER A 129 -28.39 4.38 -41.36
C SER A 129 -27.91 4.32 -42.81
N ALA A 130 -28.11 5.39 -43.58
CA ALA A 130 -27.63 5.50 -44.97
C ALA A 130 -26.11 5.43 -45.05
N GLY A 131 -25.40 5.95 -44.03
CA GLY A 131 -23.95 5.84 -43.90
C GLY A 131 -23.42 4.42 -43.68
N LEU A 132 -24.28 3.46 -43.33
CA LEU A 132 -23.92 2.07 -43.05
C LEU A 132 -24.17 1.13 -44.23
N ILE A 133 -24.84 1.62 -45.28
CA ILE A 133 -25.12 0.83 -46.49
C ILE A 133 -23.83 0.66 -47.31
N LYS A 134 -23.54 -0.58 -47.69
CA LYS A 134 -22.33 -0.92 -48.46
C LYS A 134 -22.30 -0.28 -49.86
N GLU A 135 -21.10 -0.24 -50.42
CA GLU A 135 -20.84 0.24 -51.80
C GLU A 135 -21.33 1.66 -52.03
N ASN A 136 -21.42 2.45 -50.96
CA ASN A 136 -21.79 3.85 -50.99
C ASN A 136 -23.19 4.09 -51.59
N LYS A 137 -24.06 3.07 -51.65
CA LYS A 137 -25.41 3.18 -52.21
C LYS A 137 -26.32 4.14 -51.43
N GLY A 138 -26.01 4.39 -50.15
CA GLY A 138 -26.67 5.41 -49.34
C GLY A 138 -26.29 6.86 -49.68
N MET A 139 -25.30 7.11 -50.54
CA MET A 139 -24.78 8.47 -50.81
C MET A 139 -25.84 9.43 -51.34
N GLU A 140 -26.75 8.98 -52.22
CA GLU A 140 -27.78 9.86 -52.77
C GLU A 140 -28.73 10.37 -51.67
N ILE A 141 -29.10 9.49 -50.74
CA ILE A 141 -29.92 9.83 -49.58
C ILE A 141 -29.16 10.79 -48.66
N LEU A 142 -27.88 10.55 -48.42
CA LEU A 142 -27.04 11.43 -47.61
C LEU A 142 -26.92 12.84 -48.22
N LEU A 143 -26.62 12.93 -49.52
CA LEU A 143 -26.52 14.20 -50.25
C LEU A 143 -27.85 14.97 -50.28
N LYS A 144 -28.97 14.26 -50.36
CA LYS A 144 -30.29 14.90 -50.20
C LYS A 144 -30.45 15.45 -48.78
N LEU A 145 -30.12 14.67 -47.76
CA LEU A 145 -30.28 15.07 -46.35
C LEU A 145 -29.29 16.16 -45.90
N THR A 146 -28.14 16.33 -46.56
CA THR A 146 -27.26 17.49 -46.30
C THR A 146 -27.89 18.83 -46.71
N THR A 147 -28.98 18.80 -47.50
CA THR A 147 -29.78 19.97 -47.87
C THR A 147 -31.10 20.09 -47.09
N ASP A 148 -31.30 19.29 -46.03
CA ASP A 148 -32.51 19.31 -45.21
C ASP A 148 -32.81 20.70 -44.62
N LYS A 149 -34.07 20.99 -44.30
CA LYS A 149 -34.44 22.26 -43.67
C LYS A 149 -33.88 22.43 -42.24
N ILE A 150 -33.53 21.34 -41.55
CA ILE A 150 -33.02 21.36 -40.17
C ILE A 150 -31.51 21.12 -40.15
N LYS A 151 -30.78 21.99 -39.47
CA LYS A 151 -29.30 21.94 -39.38
C LYS A 151 -28.75 20.68 -38.70
N SER A 152 -29.42 20.14 -37.68
CA SER A 152 -28.98 18.90 -37.04
C SER A 152 -29.03 17.70 -38.00
N VAL A 153 -30.09 17.59 -38.80
CA VAL A 153 -30.23 16.59 -39.88
C VAL A 153 -29.12 16.77 -40.91
N GLN A 154 -28.87 18.01 -41.36
CA GLN A 154 -27.80 18.33 -42.30
C GLN A 154 -26.43 17.83 -41.80
N LEU A 155 -26.09 18.12 -40.54
CA LEU A 155 -24.79 17.75 -39.95
C LEU A 155 -24.68 16.25 -39.66
N ARG A 156 -25.77 15.57 -39.28
CA ARG A 156 -25.78 14.10 -39.13
C ARG A 156 -25.57 13.40 -40.48
N ALA A 157 -26.19 13.90 -41.53
CA ALA A 157 -25.99 13.43 -42.89
C ALA A 157 -24.56 13.71 -43.36
N LEU A 158 -24.02 14.90 -43.05
CA LEU A 158 -22.63 15.24 -43.34
C LEU A 158 -21.65 14.30 -42.63
N ALA A 159 -21.83 14.01 -41.34
CA ALA A 159 -20.93 13.08 -40.62
C ALA A 159 -20.95 11.68 -41.26
N SER A 160 -22.13 11.19 -41.64
CA SER A 160 -22.27 9.89 -42.29
C SER A 160 -21.69 9.88 -43.71
N TYR A 161 -21.80 10.99 -44.43
CA TYR A 161 -21.15 11.21 -45.73
C TYR A 161 -19.61 11.26 -45.60
N SER A 162 -19.10 11.97 -44.60
CA SER A 162 -17.67 12.06 -44.29
C SER A 162 -17.07 10.71 -43.90
N ARG A 163 -17.83 9.85 -43.20
CA ARG A 163 -17.42 8.47 -42.92
C ARG A 163 -17.16 7.65 -44.18
N ILE A 164 -17.93 7.88 -45.24
CA ILE A 164 -17.80 7.19 -46.53
C ILE A 164 -16.68 7.81 -47.37
N MET A 165 -16.63 9.14 -47.44
CA MET A 165 -15.81 9.87 -48.41
C MET A 165 -14.43 10.26 -47.88
N GLY A 166 -14.23 10.22 -46.55
CA GLY A 166 -13.01 10.69 -45.90
C GLY A 166 -12.65 12.10 -46.32
N GLU A 167 -11.39 12.30 -46.73
CA GLU A 167 -10.88 13.61 -47.15
C GLU A 167 -11.67 14.24 -48.32
N LYS A 168 -12.30 13.43 -49.19
CA LYS A 168 -13.09 13.93 -50.33
C LYS A 168 -14.37 14.64 -49.90
N ALA A 169 -14.81 14.48 -48.64
CA ALA A 169 -15.94 15.23 -48.10
C ALA A 169 -15.60 16.68 -47.75
N TRP A 170 -14.33 17.09 -47.78
CA TRP A 170 -13.90 18.41 -47.34
C TRP A 170 -14.62 19.59 -47.99
N PRO A 171 -14.83 19.66 -49.33
CA PRO A 171 -15.51 20.81 -49.93
C PRO A 171 -16.93 21.04 -49.37
N LEU A 172 -17.63 19.95 -49.07
CA LEU A 172 -18.95 20.00 -48.46
C LEU A 172 -18.86 20.35 -46.97
N ALA A 173 -17.96 19.68 -46.23
CA ALA A 173 -17.76 19.93 -44.81
C ALA A 173 -17.35 21.37 -44.54
N GLN A 174 -16.36 21.90 -45.27
CA GLN A 174 -15.86 23.26 -45.16
C GLN A 174 -17.00 24.29 -45.25
N LYS A 175 -17.85 24.16 -46.27
CA LYS A 175 -19.01 25.05 -46.48
C LYS A 175 -20.03 24.92 -45.36
N MET A 176 -20.33 23.70 -44.93
CA MET A 176 -21.37 23.46 -43.93
C MET A 176 -20.93 23.82 -42.51
N THR A 177 -19.62 23.79 -42.23
CA THR A 177 -19.03 24.11 -40.91
C THR A 177 -18.41 25.51 -40.83
N GLU A 178 -18.73 26.41 -41.76
CA GLU A 178 -18.22 27.80 -41.77
C GLU A 178 -18.78 28.64 -40.63
N SER A 179 -20.07 28.49 -40.33
CA SER A 179 -20.73 29.15 -39.21
C SER A 179 -21.64 28.17 -38.50
N ILE A 180 -21.21 27.73 -37.31
CA ILE A 180 -21.90 26.73 -36.49
C ILE A 180 -22.19 27.34 -35.13
N THR A 181 -23.44 27.20 -34.68
CA THR A 181 -23.87 27.58 -33.32
C THR A 181 -23.37 26.58 -32.30
N GLU A 182 -23.13 27.01 -31.06
CA GLU A 182 -22.61 26.19 -29.96
C GLU A 182 -23.27 24.81 -29.84
N GLU A 183 -24.60 24.76 -29.86
CA GLU A 183 -25.39 23.52 -29.75
C GLU A 183 -25.06 22.48 -30.85
N LEU A 184 -24.63 22.95 -32.03
CA LEU A 184 -24.38 22.13 -33.20
C LEU A 184 -22.89 21.79 -33.40
N ILE A 185 -21.98 22.40 -32.62
CA ILE A 185 -20.55 22.12 -32.69
C ILE A 185 -20.26 20.61 -32.55
N PRO A 186 -20.86 19.87 -31.59
CA PRO A 186 -20.63 18.42 -31.46
C PRO A 186 -20.90 17.63 -32.74
N LEU A 187 -21.89 18.02 -33.55
CA LEU A 187 -22.19 17.32 -34.81
C LEU A 187 -21.18 17.69 -35.91
N ALA A 188 -20.75 18.95 -35.95
CA ALA A 188 -19.74 19.42 -36.89
C ALA A 188 -18.37 18.76 -36.63
N VAL A 189 -17.94 18.67 -35.37
CA VAL A 189 -16.64 18.08 -35.00
C VAL A 189 -16.56 16.59 -35.34
N GLU A 190 -17.66 15.83 -35.19
CA GLU A 190 -17.71 14.43 -35.63
C GLU A 190 -17.38 14.30 -37.12
N SER A 191 -18.00 15.13 -37.96
CA SER A 191 -17.73 15.14 -39.40
C SER A 191 -16.28 15.53 -39.70
N LEU A 192 -15.77 16.61 -39.09
CA LEU A 192 -14.42 17.09 -39.36
C LEU A 192 -13.35 16.06 -38.96
N ALA A 193 -13.56 15.35 -37.86
CA ALA A 193 -12.70 14.24 -37.45
C ALA A 193 -12.70 13.07 -38.46
N LEU A 194 -13.83 12.82 -39.12
CA LEU A 194 -13.95 11.81 -40.19
C LEU A 194 -13.34 12.26 -41.52
N VAL A 195 -13.38 13.57 -41.84
CA VAL A 195 -12.71 14.13 -43.03
C VAL A 195 -11.20 14.00 -42.91
N GLY A 196 -10.62 14.38 -41.76
CA GLY A 196 -9.26 14.00 -41.37
C GLY A 196 -8.08 14.63 -42.14
N ASN A 197 -8.33 15.50 -43.13
CA ASN A 197 -7.29 16.27 -43.80
C ASN A 197 -6.81 17.46 -42.94
N LYS A 198 -5.73 18.13 -43.36
CA LYS A 198 -5.11 19.23 -42.61
C LYS A 198 -6.08 20.37 -42.31
N ASP A 199 -6.85 20.82 -43.30
CA ASP A 199 -7.75 21.96 -43.13
C ASP A 199 -8.95 21.62 -42.23
N ALA A 200 -9.50 20.40 -42.35
CA ALA A 200 -10.53 19.90 -41.47
C ALA A 200 -10.04 19.80 -40.03
N PHE A 201 -8.79 19.39 -39.83
CA PHE A 201 -8.17 19.31 -38.51
C PHE A 201 -7.97 20.69 -37.86
N GLU A 202 -7.57 21.70 -38.62
CA GLU A 202 -7.48 23.08 -38.13
C GLU A 202 -8.87 23.62 -37.74
N ARG A 203 -9.90 23.42 -38.58
CA ARG A 203 -11.29 23.79 -38.23
C ARG A 203 -11.81 23.03 -37.02
N LEU A 204 -11.45 21.75 -36.90
CA LEU A 204 -11.81 20.92 -35.75
C LEU A 204 -11.24 21.49 -34.45
N LYS A 205 -9.96 21.91 -34.44
CA LYS A 205 -9.34 22.56 -33.28
C LYS A 205 -10.01 23.88 -32.93
N GLU A 206 -10.30 24.72 -33.93
CA GLU A 206 -10.98 26.01 -33.74
C GLU A 206 -12.36 25.83 -33.06
N LEU A 207 -13.17 24.92 -33.58
CA LEU A 207 -14.49 24.62 -33.03
C LEU A 207 -14.42 23.99 -31.64
N THR A 208 -13.44 23.11 -31.40
CA THR A 208 -13.27 22.48 -30.09
C THR A 208 -12.86 23.49 -29.02
N LYS A 209 -12.01 24.46 -29.37
CA LYS A 209 -11.57 25.54 -28.45
C LYS A 209 -12.68 26.54 -28.14
N SER A 210 -13.57 26.82 -29.08
CA SER A 210 -14.67 27.77 -28.89
C SER A 210 -15.84 27.19 -28.10
N SER A 211 -15.97 25.87 -28.07
CA SER A 211 -17.08 25.22 -27.37
C SER A 211 -16.89 25.17 -25.85
N THR A 212 -17.96 25.50 -25.15
CA THR A 212 -18.05 25.51 -23.68
C THR A 212 -18.44 24.15 -23.11
N ASN A 213 -19.17 23.32 -23.88
CA ASN A 213 -19.69 22.05 -23.40
C ASN A 213 -18.83 20.88 -23.89
N LYS A 214 -17.85 20.48 -23.06
CA LYS A 214 -16.89 19.42 -23.39
C LYS A 214 -17.53 18.04 -23.56
N ARG A 215 -18.62 17.73 -22.86
CA ARG A 215 -19.17 16.37 -22.80
C ARG A 215 -19.68 15.88 -24.16
N PRO A 216 -20.57 16.61 -24.87
CA PRO A 216 -21.00 16.23 -26.21
C PRO A 216 -19.86 16.24 -27.25
N LEU A 217 -18.84 17.10 -27.10
CA LEU A 217 -17.68 17.12 -28.00
C LEU A 217 -16.93 15.79 -27.92
N VAL A 218 -16.61 15.35 -26.70
CA VAL A 218 -15.89 14.10 -26.46
C VAL A 218 -16.71 12.89 -26.94
N GLU A 219 -18.03 12.90 -26.71
CA GLU A 219 -18.95 11.88 -27.24
C GLU A 219 -18.91 11.78 -28.76
N SER A 220 -18.92 12.93 -29.45
CA SER A 220 -18.85 12.99 -30.90
C SER A 220 -17.49 12.58 -31.47
N LEU A 221 -16.39 12.97 -30.80
CA LEU A 221 -15.05 12.53 -31.15
C LEU A 221 -14.89 11.02 -30.97
N ASP A 222 -15.40 10.45 -29.87
CA ASP A 222 -15.41 8.99 -29.63
C ASP A 222 -16.28 8.26 -30.65
N ARG A 223 -17.46 8.80 -31.00
CA ARG A 223 -18.35 8.21 -32.03
C ARG A 223 -17.72 8.21 -33.42
N SER A 224 -16.85 9.16 -33.74
CA SER A 224 -16.15 9.20 -35.02
C SER A 224 -15.28 7.95 -35.25
N LYS A 225 -14.76 7.33 -34.17
CA LYS A 225 -13.77 6.24 -34.22
C LYS A 225 -12.57 6.54 -35.12
N SER A 226 -12.30 7.82 -35.36
CA SER A 226 -11.22 8.28 -36.22
C SER A 226 -9.93 8.40 -35.41
N PRO A 227 -8.82 7.80 -35.85
CA PRO A 227 -7.49 8.06 -35.28
C PRO A 227 -7.14 9.55 -35.20
N LYS A 228 -7.70 10.38 -36.09
CA LYS A 228 -7.48 11.83 -36.14
C LYS A 228 -8.15 12.58 -34.98
N ALA A 229 -9.04 11.93 -34.24
CA ALA A 229 -9.64 12.50 -33.03
C ALA A 229 -8.68 12.47 -31.82
N VAL A 230 -7.71 11.55 -31.80
CA VAL A 230 -6.81 11.35 -30.64
C VAL A 230 -6.02 12.61 -30.28
N PRO A 231 -5.35 13.32 -31.22
CA PRO A 231 -4.65 14.56 -30.87
C PRO A 231 -5.57 15.66 -30.31
N VAL A 232 -6.84 15.71 -30.72
CA VAL A 232 -7.81 16.70 -30.22
C VAL A 232 -8.31 16.32 -28.84
N LEU A 233 -8.54 15.02 -28.57
CA LEU A 233 -8.84 14.52 -27.23
C LEU A 233 -7.68 14.78 -26.26
N LEU A 234 -6.44 14.67 -26.73
CA LEU A 234 -5.26 15.01 -25.93
C LEU A 234 -5.15 16.52 -25.65
N ASP A 235 -5.40 17.39 -26.63
CA ASP A 235 -5.46 18.85 -26.42
C ASP A 235 -6.58 19.23 -25.45
N LEU A 236 -7.75 18.58 -25.54
CA LEU A 236 -8.83 18.74 -24.57
C LEU A 236 -8.41 18.31 -23.17
N LEU A 237 -7.71 17.18 -23.03
CA LEU A 237 -7.23 16.69 -21.74
C LEU A 237 -6.21 17.67 -21.13
N GLU A 238 -5.27 18.17 -21.93
CA GLU A 238 -4.28 19.16 -21.53
C GLU A 238 -4.94 20.43 -20.94
N ASN A 239 -6.06 20.86 -21.53
CA ASN A 239 -6.81 22.05 -21.12
C ASN A 239 -7.96 21.75 -20.14
N THR A 240 -7.97 20.60 -19.49
CA THR A 240 -9.00 20.20 -18.54
C THR A 240 -8.38 19.91 -17.18
N SER A 241 -8.86 20.62 -16.14
CA SER A 241 -8.44 20.38 -14.76
C SER A 241 -8.74 18.95 -14.34
N THR A 242 -7.90 18.39 -13.46
CA THR A 242 -8.05 17.03 -12.94
C THR A 242 -9.32 16.83 -12.13
N ASP A 243 -9.86 17.91 -11.56
CA ASP A 243 -11.08 17.92 -10.75
C ASP A 243 -12.35 18.13 -11.59
N ASP A 244 -12.20 18.41 -12.90
CA ASP A 244 -13.32 18.55 -13.82
C ASP A 244 -13.94 17.17 -14.09
N ALA A 245 -15.27 17.08 -13.99
CA ALA A 245 -16.02 15.84 -14.26
C ALA A 245 -15.79 15.28 -15.68
N ASN A 246 -15.35 16.12 -16.62
CA ASN A 246 -15.02 15.71 -17.98
C ASN A 246 -13.63 15.07 -18.10
N TYR A 247 -12.74 15.26 -17.12
CA TYR A 247 -11.36 14.75 -17.19
C TYR A 247 -11.33 13.23 -17.36
N ALA A 248 -12.01 12.50 -16.46
CA ALA A 248 -12.13 11.04 -16.53
C ALA A 248 -12.85 10.59 -17.82
N TYR A 249 -13.77 11.41 -18.33
CA TYR A 249 -14.49 11.10 -19.55
C TYR A 249 -13.61 11.17 -20.80
N ILE A 250 -12.73 12.17 -20.89
CA ILE A 250 -11.73 12.28 -21.97
C ILE A 250 -10.78 11.09 -21.94
N ILE A 251 -10.32 10.67 -20.75
CA ILE A 251 -9.49 9.46 -20.59
C ILE A 251 -10.23 8.21 -21.07
N SER A 252 -11.51 8.05 -20.73
CA SER A 252 -12.32 6.93 -21.20
C SER A 252 -12.51 6.93 -22.72
N ALA A 253 -12.58 8.09 -23.36
CA ALA A 253 -12.60 8.17 -24.82
C ALA A 253 -11.23 7.78 -25.42
N LEU A 254 -10.13 8.26 -24.83
CA LEU A 254 -8.76 7.90 -25.25
C LEU A 254 -8.50 6.40 -25.12
N SER A 255 -8.96 5.76 -24.04
CA SER A 255 -8.72 4.33 -23.74
C SER A 255 -9.32 3.35 -24.75
N LYS A 256 -10.25 3.80 -25.60
CA LYS A 256 -10.89 2.97 -26.64
C LYS A 256 -10.11 2.97 -27.96
N ASN A 257 -9.01 3.73 -28.05
CA ASN A 257 -8.19 3.82 -29.25
C ASN A 257 -7.04 2.80 -29.22
N ASN A 258 -6.47 2.53 -30.40
CA ASN A 258 -5.29 1.67 -30.52
C ASN A 258 -4.07 2.34 -29.87
N ASN A 259 -3.32 1.58 -29.06
CA ASN A 259 -2.15 2.07 -28.35
C ASN A 259 -1.05 2.63 -29.27
N GLU A 260 -0.86 2.12 -30.49
CA GLU A 260 0.13 2.65 -31.44
C GLU A 260 -0.20 4.08 -31.87
N ILE A 261 -1.48 4.36 -32.15
CA ILE A 261 -1.97 5.70 -32.52
C ILE A 261 -1.83 6.64 -31.32
N LEU A 262 -2.19 6.16 -30.13
CA LEU A 262 -2.09 6.93 -28.90
C LEU A 262 -0.62 7.23 -28.55
N SER A 263 0.27 6.25 -28.62
CA SER A 263 1.72 6.43 -28.45
C SER A 263 2.28 7.45 -29.43
N SER A 264 1.94 7.36 -30.72
CA SER A 264 2.41 8.33 -31.71
C SER A 264 1.94 9.75 -31.39
N SER A 265 0.66 9.90 -31.03
CA SER A 265 0.09 11.22 -30.69
C SER A 265 0.66 11.79 -29.40
N LEU A 266 0.95 10.93 -28.41
CA LEU A 266 1.63 11.33 -27.18
C LEU A 266 3.07 11.78 -27.44
N LYS A 267 3.83 11.12 -28.33
CA LYS A 267 5.17 11.60 -28.72
C LYS A 267 5.12 13.02 -29.27
N ASP A 268 4.17 13.29 -30.15
CA ASP A 268 4.00 14.64 -30.72
C ASP A 268 3.62 15.66 -29.65
N LEU A 269 2.75 15.29 -28.69
CA LEU A 269 2.38 16.13 -27.56
C LEU A 269 3.59 16.41 -26.64
N ILE A 270 4.35 15.38 -26.28
CA ILE A 270 5.53 15.45 -25.42
C ILE A 270 6.58 16.38 -26.04
N ARG A 271 6.81 16.27 -27.35
CA ARG A 271 7.77 17.11 -28.09
C ARG A 271 7.41 18.60 -28.11
N THR A 272 6.20 18.98 -27.72
CA THR A 272 5.87 20.41 -27.52
C THR A 272 6.60 21.01 -26.32
N GLY A 273 7.09 20.20 -25.37
CA GLY A 273 7.89 20.64 -24.21
C GLY A 273 7.13 21.48 -23.18
N ARG A 274 5.82 21.66 -23.34
CA ARG A 274 4.99 22.43 -22.40
C ARG A 274 4.70 21.61 -21.15
N ASP A 275 4.77 22.22 -19.98
CA ASP A 275 4.53 21.53 -18.70
C ASP A 275 3.15 20.84 -18.64
N SER A 276 2.10 21.50 -19.15
CA SER A 276 0.74 20.96 -19.26
C SER A 276 0.68 19.71 -20.15
N ALA A 277 1.42 19.74 -21.26
CA ALA A 277 1.50 18.63 -22.21
C ALA A 277 2.24 17.42 -21.60
N LEU A 278 3.37 17.67 -20.92
CA LEU A 278 4.12 16.63 -20.21
C LEU A 278 3.32 16.03 -19.06
N PHE A 279 2.61 16.86 -18.29
CA PHE A 279 1.71 16.43 -17.23
C PHE A 279 0.60 15.53 -17.78
N ALA A 280 -0.11 15.97 -18.83
CA ALA A 280 -1.18 15.19 -19.45
C ALA A 280 -0.66 13.86 -20.02
N ALA A 281 0.48 13.89 -20.71
CA ALA A 281 1.09 12.69 -21.28
C ALA A 281 1.50 11.68 -20.22
N ALA A 282 2.19 12.12 -19.16
CA ALA A 282 2.59 11.26 -18.05
C ALA A 282 1.36 10.62 -17.37
N ARG A 283 0.27 11.37 -17.17
CA ARG A 283 -0.98 10.80 -16.64
C ARG A 283 -1.58 9.73 -17.54
N ILE A 284 -1.59 9.94 -18.86
CA ILE A 284 -2.09 8.93 -19.80
C ILE A 284 -1.22 7.67 -19.76
N ILE A 285 0.10 7.82 -19.70
CA ILE A 285 1.04 6.70 -19.58
C ILE A 285 0.79 5.91 -18.28
N THR A 286 0.56 6.60 -17.17
CA THR A 286 0.25 5.94 -15.89
C THR A 286 -1.11 5.25 -15.90
N ILE A 287 -2.14 5.84 -16.52
CA ILE A 287 -3.53 5.37 -16.39
C ILE A 287 -3.91 4.34 -17.46
N LEU A 288 -3.44 4.51 -18.70
CA LEU A 288 -3.92 3.73 -19.83
C LEU A 288 -2.94 2.64 -20.27
N PHE A 289 -1.66 2.97 -20.44
CA PHE A 289 -0.65 2.00 -20.88
C PHE A 289 0.78 2.51 -20.65
N GLN A 290 1.67 1.59 -20.33
CA GLN A 290 3.08 1.88 -20.07
C GLN A 290 3.93 1.50 -21.30
N ASP A 291 4.66 2.48 -21.85
CA ASP A 291 5.60 2.31 -22.97
C ASP A 291 6.94 2.97 -22.62
N PRO A 292 8.01 2.20 -22.35
CA PRO A 292 9.34 2.73 -22.01
C PRO A 292 9.92 3.71 -23.05
N ASN A 293 9.51 3.63 -24.32
CA ASN A 293 9.96 4.58 -25.33
C ASN A 293 9.37 5.98 -25.10
N LEU A 294 8.14 6.06 -24.60
CA LEU A 294 7.55 7.34 -24.18
C LEU A 294 8.26 7.89 -22.95
N GLY A 295 8.79 7.04 -22.08
CA GLY A 295 9.61 7.45 -20.94
C GLY A 295 10.86 8.22 -21.38
N LYS A 296 11.57 7.72 -22.40
CA LYS A 296 12.74 8.42 -22.99
C LYS A 296 12.37 9.77 -23.61
N GLU A 297 11.23 9.84 -24.29
CA GLU A 297 10.72 11.09 -24.87
C GLU A 297 10.30 12.09 -23.79
N LEU A 298 9.69 11.64 -22.68
CA LEU A 298 9.38 12.51 -21.53
C LEU A 298 10.66 13.12 -20.95
N LEU A 299 11.70 12.30 -20.73
CA LEU A 299 12.97 12.78 -20.19
C LEU A 299 13.66 13.78 -21.11
N SER A 300 13.65 13.56 -22.42
CA SER A 300 14.25 14.49 -23.38
C SER A 300 13.51 15.83 -23.46
N ALA A 301 12.19 15.83 -23.26
CA ALA A 301 11.38 17.04 -23.26
C ALA A 301 11.41 17.81 -21.92
N LEU A 302 11.80 17.17 -20.82
CA LEU A 302 11.84 17.76 -19.47
C LEU A 302 13.00 18.75 -19.22
N THR A 303 13.83 19.04 -20.22
CA THR A 303 15.09 19.79 -20.07
C THR A 303 14.98 21.18 -19.42
N THR A 304 13.79 21.80 -19.39
CA THR A 304 13.56 23.12 -18.80
C THR A 304 12.40 23.20 -17.81
N SER A 305 11.67 22.10 -17.58
CA SER A 305 10.47 22.11 -16.72
C SER A 305 10.86 22.19 -15.24
N THR A 306 10.35 23.20 -14.54
CA THR A 306 10.54 23.36 -13.08
C THR A 306 9.24 23.19 -12.30
N ALA A 307 8.09 22.96 -12.97
CA ALA A 307 6.81 22.80 -12.31
C ALA A 307 6.78 21.55 -11.42
N PRO A 308 6.61 21.68 -10.09
CA PRO A 308 6.69 20.53 -9.18
C PRO A 308 5.66 19.43 -9.46
N GLU A 309 4.44 19.81 -9.84
CA GLU A 309 3.38 18.84 -10.13
C GLU A 309 3.64 18.04 -11.42
N THR A 310 4.21 18.68 -12.44
CA THR A 310 4.64 18.01 -13.67
C THR A 310 5.77 17.03 -13.37
N LEU A 311 6.79 17.46 -12.61
CA LEU A 311 7.90 16.59 -12.22
C LEU A 311 7.41 15.38 -11.43
N LYS A 312 6.54 15.57 -10.42
CA LYS A 312 5.96 14.46 -9.65
C LYS A 312 5.22 13.48 -10.56
N THR A 313 4.39 13.99 -11.46
CA THR A 313 3.58 13.15 -12.35
C THR A 313 4.46 12.35 -13.31
N VAL A 314 5.51 12.97 -13.88
CA VAL A 314 6.47 12.26 -14.72
C VAL A 314 7.24 11.22 -13.92
N MET A 315 7.69 11.52 -12.70
CA MET A 315 8.36 10.55 -11.83
C MET A 315 7.47 9.34 -11.51
N ILE A 316 6.18 9.56 -11.22
CA ILE A 316 5.21 8.48 -11.00
C ILE A 316 5.09 7.60 -12.25
N ALA A 317 5.03 8.19 -13.44
CA ALA A 317 5.00 7.44 -14.69
C ALA A 317 6.29 6.62 -14.87
N LEU A 318 7.46 7.24 -14.75
CA LEU A 318 8.75 6.59 -15.00
C LEU A 318 9.16 5.55 -13.94
N GLY A 319 8.64 5.69 -12.72
CA GLY A 319 8.99 4.82 -11.60
C GLY A 319 8.26 3.48 -11.58
N SER A 320 7.29 3.23 -12.45
CA SER A 320 6.58 1.94 -12.46
C SER A 320 7.44 0.83 -13.06
N LYS A 321 7.26 -0.41 -12.60
CA LYS A 321 8.05 -1.57 -13.03
C LYS A 321 8.03 -1.76 -14.55
N GLU A 322 6.86 -1.62 -15.18
CA GLU A 322 6.67 -1.79 -16.62
C GLU A 322 7.33 -0.67 -17.45
N MET A 323 7.67 0.47 -16.82
CA MET A 323 8.37 1.58 -17.45
C MET A 323 9.90 1.44 -17.37
N ASN A 324 10.39 0.32 -16.83
CA ASN A 324 11.81 0.03 -16.64
C ASN A 324 12.53 1.16 -15.87
N PRO A 325 12.31 1.30 -14.55
CA PRO A 325 12.81 2.42 -13.76
C PRO A 325 14.33 2.50 -13.75
N ASP A 326 15.05 1.38 -13.91
CA ASP A 326 16.52 1.35 -14.03
C ASP A 326 17.02 2.21 -15.20
N SER A 327 16.27 2.23 -16.32
CA SER A 327 16.61 3.10 -17.47
C SER A 327 16.46 4.60 -17.18
N ASN A 328 15.77 4.95 -16.10
CA ASN A 328 15.48 6.33 -15.68
C ASN A 328 16.24 6.71 -14.38
N LYS A 329 17.13 5.85 -13.87
CA LYS A 329 17.80 5.99 -12.58
C LYS A 329 18.50 7.34 -12.38
N GLU A 330 19.26 7.80 -13.37
CA GLU A 330 19.99 9.08 -13.31
C GLU A 330 19.08 10.29 -13.11
N PHE A 331 17.88 10.24 -13.68
CA PHE A 331 16.87 11.29 -13.49
C PHE A 331 16.40 11.33 -12.03
N PHE A 332 16.14 10.17 -11.42
CA PHE A 332 15.73 10.11 -10.00
C PHE A 332 16.85 10.54 -9.06
N ILE A 333 18.10 10.13 -9.33
CA ILE A 333 19.31 10.54 -8.56
C ILE A 333 19.46 12.05 -8.57
N THR A 334 19.35 12.69 -9.74
CA THR A 334 19.47 14.15 -9.86
C THR A 334 18.45 14.87 -8.96
N HIS A 335 17.26 14.32 -8.81
CA HIS A 335 16.16 14.91 -8.03
C HIS A 335 16.22 14.61 -6.53
N LEU A 336 17.18 13.82 -6.03
CA LEU A 336 17.46 13.73 -4.59
C LEU A 336 17.90 15.06 -3.97
N LYS A 337 18.44 15.98 -4.79
CA LYS A 337 18.89 17.32 -4.38
C LYS A 337 17.84 18.43 -4.65
N ASN A 338 16.62 18.07 -5.05
CA ASN A 338 15.59 19.06 -5.41
C ASN A 338 15.14 19.88 -4.18
N GLU A 339 14.92 21.19 -4.31
CA GLU A 339 14.50 22.05 -3.19
C GLU A 339 13.15 21.64 -2.57
N THR A 340 12.26 21.01 -3.34
CA THR A 340 10.95 20.56 -2.89
C THR A 340 11.05 19.18 -2.25
N PRO A 341 10.77 19.01 -0.94
CA PRO A 341 11.03 17.72 -0.30
C PRO A 341 10.06 16.60 -0.74
N GLU A 342 8.86 16.91 -1.24
CA GLU A 342 7.98 15.91 -1.88
C GLU A 342 8.65 15.26 -3.10
N ILE A 343 9.42 16.02 -3.87
CA ILE A 343 10.15 15.51 -5.04
C ILE A 343 11.30 14.61 -4.58
N LYS A 344 12.04 15.00 -3.54
CA LYS A 344 13.08 14.14 -2.94
C LYS A 344 12.51 12.80 -2.48
N VAL A 345 11.40 12.81 -1.74
CA VAL A 345 10.73 11.60 -1.25
C VAL A 345 10.27 10.71 -2.41
N LEU A 346 9.70 11.30 -3.45
CA LEU A 346 9.28 10.55 -4.63
C LEU A 346 10.49 9.97 -5.39
N SER A 347 11.61 10.70 -5.47
CA SER A 347 12.86 10.20 -6.04
C SER A 347 13.35 8.95 -5.31
N ILE A 348 13.35 8.98 -3.99
CA ILE A 348 13.73 7.83 -3.16
C ILE A 348 12.83 6.62 -3.48
N ARG A 349 11.50 6.84 -3.58
CA ARG A 349 10.56 5.78 -3.94
C ARG A 349 10.80 5.24 -5.34
N CYS A 350 11.02 6.10 -6.33
CA CYS A 350 11.35 5.65 -7.68
C CYS A 350 12.66 4.84 -7.71
N LEU A 351 13.68 5.26 -6.96
CA LEU A 351 14.93 4.51 -6.82
C LEU A 351 14.75 3.15 -6.14
N SER A 352 13.82 3.01 -5.19
CA SER A 352 13.50 1.70 -4.60
C SER A 352 12.86 0.71 -5.56
N HIS A 353 12.39 1.17 -6.72
CA HIS A 353 11.94 0.27 -7.80
C HIS A 353 13.04 -0.08 -8.79
N CYS A 354 14.22 0.55 -8.71
CA CYS A 354 15.40 0.23 -9.51
C CYS A 354 16.09 -1.01 -8.95
N THR A 355 16.33 -2.01 -9.79
CA THR A 355 16.97 -3.27 -9.40
C THR A 355 18.50 -3.24 -9.51
N GLU A 356 19.04 -2.31 -10.30
CA GLU A 356 20.49 -2.14 -10.51
C GLU A 356 21.07 -1.00 -9.66
N ALA A 357 20.32 -0.50 -8.68
CA ALA A 357 20.70 0.63 -7.83
C ALA A 357 21.07 0.15 -6.42
N ASN A 358 22.33 0.31 -6.03
CA ASN A 358 22.71 0.14 -4.63
C ASN A 358 22.27 1.39 -3.84
N LEU A 359 21.16 1.27 -3.09
CA LEU A 359 20.56 2.40 -2.38
C LEU A 359 21.41 2.93 -1.23
N TYR A 360 22.19 2.08 -0.55
CA TYR A 360 23.11 2.53 0.49
C TYR A 360 24.11 3.55 -0.06
N THR A 361 24.64 3.32 -1.26
CA THR A 361 25.54 4.25 -1.93
C THR A 361 24.83 5.55 -2.31
N LEU A 362 23.64 5.46 -2.90
CA LEU A 362 22.92 6.61 -3.45
C LEU A 362 22.31 7.53 -2.38
N LEU A 363 21.88 6.96 -1.25
CA LEU A 363 21.13 7.68 -0.21
C LEU A 363 21.99 8.15 0.97
N LYS A 364 23.32 7.94 0.92
CA LYS A 364 24.26 8.29 2.01
C LYS A 364 24.12 9.73 2.52
N GLU A 365 23.96 10.69 1.61
CA GLU A 365 23.74 12.10 1.98
C GLU A 365 22.26 12.39 2.26
N THR A 366 21.34 11.65 1.64
CA THR A 366 19.89 11.85 1.77
C THR A 366 19.34 11.42 3.11
N ILE A 367 19.95 10.44 3.80
CA ILE A 367 19.58 10.09 5.19
C ILE A 367 19.86 11.24 6.17
N LYS A 368 20.71 12.21 5.79
CA LYS A 368 21.13 13.36 6.59
C LYS A 368 20.37 14.64 6.23
N ASP A 369 19.27 14.52 5.49
CA ASP A 369 18.53 15.68 5.01
C ASP A 369 17.97 16.51 6.17
N ASN A 370 17.94 17.84 5.98
CA ASN A 370 17.41 18.77 6.96
C ASN A 370 15.90 18.59 7.18
N GLU A 371 15.20 18.04 6.19
CA GLU A 371 13.77 17.76 6.28
C GLU A 371 13.54 16.32 6.76
N SER A 372 13.02 16.15 7.98
CA SER A 372 12.89 14.85 8.64
C SER A 372 12.16 13.79 7.81
N ARG A 373 11.12 14.17 7.06
CA ARG A 373 10.39 13.20 6.22
C ARG A 373 11.23 12.64 5.06
N VAL A 374 12.23 13.38 4.57
CA VAL A 374 13.14 12.92 3.52
C VAL A 374 14.10 11.88 4.09
N SER A 375 14.71 12.19 5.24
CA SER A 375 15.62 11.29 5.96
C SER A 375 14.93 9.98 6.34
N ILE A 376 13.70 10.06 6.88
CA ILE A 376 12.90 8.87 7.21
C ILE A 376 12.56 8.05 5.96
N ALA A 377 12.18 8.70 4.85
CA ALA A 377 11.91 8.00 3.60
C ALA A 377 13.15 7.28 3.07
N ALA A 378 14.33 7.90 3.17
CA ALA A 378 15.59 7.29 2.78
C ALA A 378 15.92 6.07 3.66
N ILE A 379 15.85 6.21 4.99
CA ILE A 379 16.07 5.10 5.93
C ILE A 379 15.09 3.95 5.67
N SER A 380 13.81 4.25 5.45
CA SER A 380 12.79 3.24 5.13
C SER A 380 13.10 2.51 3.82
N ALA A 381 13.58 3.21 2.79
CA ALA A 381 13.97 2.58 1.53
C ALA A 381 15.19 1.65 1.70
N LEU A 382 16.14 2.00 2.60
CA LEU A 382 17.27 1.14 2.93
C LEU A 382 16.85 -0.15 3.65
N MET A 383 15.79 -0.12 4.46
CA MET A 383 15.24 -1.32 5.11
C MET A 383 14.61 -2.31 4.11
N GLU A 384 14.14 -1.83 2.96
CA GLU A 384 13.56 -2.68 1.91
C GLU A 384 14.62 -3.15 0.90
N THR A 385 15.89 -2.73 1.07
CA THR A 385 17.02 -3.10 0.20
C THR A 385 17.58 -4.46 0.61
N PRO A 386 18.09 -5.30 -0.32
CA PRO A 386 18.79 -6.53 0.03
C PRO A 386 19.90 -6.30 1.06
N LEU A 387 19.96 -7.14 2.10
CA LEU A 387 20.94 -7.00 3.19
C LEU A 387 22.40 -7.10 2.71
N GLU A 388 22.65 -7.77 1.60
CA GLU A 388 23.98 -7.89 0.98
C GLU A 388 24.52 -6.55 0.44
N ASP A 389 23.66 -5.56 0.19
CA ASP A 389 24.06 -4.21 -0.21
C ASP A 389 24.45 -3.32 0.99
N ALA A 390 24.14 -3.75 2.21
CA ALA A 390 24.45 -2.97 3.41
C ALA A 390 25.98 -2.91 3.63
N PRO A 391 26.53 -1.74 4.05
CA PRO A 391 27.95 -1.57 4.31
C PRO A 391 28.37 -2.31 5.59
N THR A 392 28.51 -3.63 5.50
CA THR A 392 28.86 -4.53 6.61
C THR A 392 30.15 -4.09 7.29
N GLY A 393 30.11 -3.90 8.62
CA GLY A 393 31.25 -3.44 9.42
C GLY A 393 31.53 -1.94 9.34
N GLU A 394 30.83 -1.21 8.47
CA GLU A 394 30.88 0.24 8.32
C GLU A 394 29.52 0.90 8.55
N LEU A 395 28.48 0.14 8.93
CA LEU A 395 27.10 0.64 9.02
C LEU A 395 26.95 1.70 10.12
N VAL A 396 27.67 1.54 11.23
CA VAL A 396 27.65 2.52 12.31
C VAL A 396 28.24 3.86 11.87
N SER A 397 29.32 3.84 11.08
CA SER A 397 29.91 5.04 10.49
C SER A 397 28.97 5.66 9.44
N TYR A 398 28.29 4.82 8.66
CA TYR A 398 27.28 5.26 7.71
C TYR A 398 26.10 5.99 8.40
N LEU A 399 25.65 5.50 9.56
CA LEU A 399 24.49 6.01 10.30
C LEU A 399 24.85 7.04 11.38
N GLU A 400 26.12 7.44 11.54
CA GLU A 400 26.60 8.26 12.66
C GLU A 400 25.70 9.47 12.95
N ASP A 401 25.44 10.30 11.94
CA ASP A 401 24.65 11.53 12.09
C ASP A 401 23.19 11.28 12.49
N VAL A 402 22.58 10.20 11.98
CA VAL A 402 21.16 9.88 12.23
C VAL A 402 20.97 9.14 13.55
N LEU A 403 21.97 8.37 14.01
CA LEU A 403 21.96 7.69 15.31
C LEU A 403 22.03 8.67 16.49
N VAL A 404 22.68 9.82 16.31
CA VAL A 404 22.79 10.87 17.33
C VAL A 404 21.85 12.05 17.10
N SER A 405 20.97 11.96 16.10
CA SER A 405 20.02 13.03 15.75
C SER A 405 19.19 13.46 16.96
N THR A 406 18.91 14.77 17.06
CA THR A 406 18.02 15.32 18.08
C THR A 406 16.54 15.01 17.78
N ASP A 407 16.20 14.70 16.53
CA ASP A 407 14.87 14.25 16.15
C ASP A 407 14.67 12.79 16.57
N ASN A 408 13.73 12.58 17.50
CA ASN A 408 13.42 11.25 18.04
C ASN A 408 12.92 10.27 16.98
N VAL A 409 12.25 10.75 15.93
CA VAL A 409 11.70 9.90 14.86
C VAL A 409 12.80 9.43 13.93
N ILE A 410 13.70 10.33 13.51
CA ILE A 410 14.88 9.97 12.70
C ILE A 410 15.75 8.98 13.47
N ARG A 411 16.04 9.28 14.74
CA ARG A 411 16.88 8.45 15.58
C ARG A 411 16.30 7.05 15.81
N LYS A 412 14.97 6.96 16.03
CA LYS A 412 14.28 5.67 16.13
C LYS A 412 14.41 4.87 14.83
N ALA A 413 14.16 5.49 13.69
CA ALA A 413 14.31 4.84 12.39
C ALA A 413 15.77 4.36 12.15
N ALA A 414 16.76 5.14 12.59
CA ALA A 414 18.17 4.74 12.52
C ALA A 414 18.49 3.52 13.41
N PHE A 415 17.91 3.43 14.61
CA PHE A 415 18.02 2.24 15.46
C PHE A 415 17.36 1.01 14.84
N GLU A 416 16.18 1.17 14.24
CA GLU A 416 15.49 0.10 13.53
C GLU A 416 16.32 -0.40 12.34
N LEU A 417 16.90 0.52 11.54
CA LEU A 417 17.79 0.15 10.43
C LEU A 417 19.08 -0.52 10.93
N LEU A 418 19.70 -0.04 12.00
CA LEU A 418 20.88 -0.67 12.60
C LEU A 418 20.57 -2.10 13.04
N GLY A 419 19.45 -2.33 13.73
CA GLY A 419 19.04 -3.66 14.17
C GLY A 419 18.64 -4.58 13.01
N HIS A 420 18.14 -4.02 11.91
CA HIS A 420 17.72 -4.77 10.72
C HIS A 420 18.90 -5.16 9.81
N ALA A 421 19.80 -4.21 9.53
CA ALA A 421 20.86 -4.37 8.53
C ALA A 421 22.26 -4.57 9.10
N GLY A 422 22.47 -4.28 10.40
CA GLY A 422 23.75 -4.47 11.06
C GLY A 422 24.03 -5.93 11.40
N ASN A 423 25.28 -6.22 11.72
CA ASN A 423 25.73 -7.55 12.11
C ASN A 423 26.73 -7.48 13.28
N ALA A 424 27.31 -8.63 13.63
CA ALA A 424 28.24 -8.75 14.75
C ALA A 424 29.49 -7.85 14.64
N ASP A 425 29.95 -7.53 13.42
CA ASP A 425 31.10 -6.63 13.20
C ASP A 425 30.74 -5.17 13.52
N ASP A 426 29.46 -4.79 13.39
CA ASP A 426 28.95 -3.47 13.73
C ASP A 426 28.67 -3.30 15.25
N PHE A 427 28.68 -4.39 16.02
CA PHE A 427 28.30 -4.37 17.44
C PHE A 427 29.23 -3.51 18.31
N GLU A 428 30.54 -3.72 18.24
CA GLU A 428 31.48 -2.96 19.08
C GLU A 428 31.52 -1.46 18.73
N PRO A 429 31.55 -1.05 17.44
CA PRO A 429 31.38 0.36 17.07
C PRO A 429 30.06 0.95 17.57
N ALA A 430 28.94 0.22 17.42
CA ALA A 430 27.64 0.70 17.88
C ALA A 430 27.58 0.82 19.41
N LEU A 431 28.18 -0.13 20.13
CA LEU A 431 28.27 -0.11 21.58
C LEU A 431 29.14 1.05 22.08
N ALA A 432 30.23 1.36 21.38
CA ALA A 432 31.08 2.51 21.69
C ALA A 432 30.34 3.84 21.50
N MET A 433 29.55 3.97 20.44
CA MET A 433 28.79 5.18 20.13
C MET A 433 27.54 5.37 21.02
N LEU A 434 26.78 4.30 21.24
CA LEU A 434 25.46 4.36 21.88
C LEU A 434 25.48 3.93 23.36
N GLY A 435 26.60 3.40 23.84
CA GLY A 435 26.70 2.79 25.16
C GLY A 435 26.37 3.73 26.33
N GLU A 436 26.60 5.04 26.21
CA GLU A 436 26.22 6.00 27.26
C GLU A 436 24.69 6.05 27.43
N ALA A 437 23.92 5.88 26.36
CA ALA A 437 22.47 5.86 26.42
C ALA A 437 21.94 4.65 27.21
N LEU A 438 22.68 3.53 27.24
CA LEU A 438 22.34 2.37 28.06
C LEU A 438 22.38 2.70 29.57
N SER A 439 23.30 3.58 29.96
CA SER A 439 23.47 4.04 31.34
C SER A 439 22.63 5.27 31.70
N GLY A 440 21.85 5.78 30.73
CA GLY A 440 21.02 6.96 30.87
C GLY A 440 19.73 6.74 31.66
N THR A 441 19.12 7.85 32.10
CA THR A 441 17.84 7.86 32.81
C THR A 441 16.62 7.89 31.87
N ASP A 442 16.81 8.25 30.61
CA ASP A 442 15.77 8.17 29.57
C ASP A 442 15.50 6.71 29.22
N THR A 443 14.39 6.19 29.75
CA THR A 443 14.02 4.78 29.60
C THR A 443 13.67 4.42 28.16
N VAL A 444 12.99 5.32 27.42
CA VAL A 444 12.58 5.07 26.04
C VAL A 444 13.82 4.98 25.14
N ARG A 445 14.77 5.91 25.31
CA ARG A 445 16.02 5.88 24.56
C ARG A 445 16.89 4.68 24.93
N ARG A 446 17.00 4.36 26.22
CA ARG A 446 17.76 3.20 26.71
C ARG A 446 17.25 1.90 26.11
N GLU A 447 15.94 1.68 26.13
CA GLU A 447 15.31 0.47 25.60
C GLU A 447 15.49 0.34 24.08
N ALA A 448 15.30 1.43 23.33
CA ALA A 448 15.50 1.42 21.89
C ALA A 448 16.96 1.10 21.49
N VAL A 449 17.94 1.66 22.23
CA VAL A 449 19.36 1.35 22.02
C VAL A 449 19.66 -0.11 22.39
N ALA A 450 19.09 -0.60 23.50
CA ALA A 450 19.28 -1.99 23.92
C ALA A 450 18.69 -2.99 22.93
N GLU A 451 17.57 -2.66 22.28
CA GLU A 451 16.95 -3.49 21.23
C GLU A 451 17.81 -3.51 19.96
N ALA A 452 18.25 -2.34 19.48
CA ALA A 452 19.10 -2.24 18.29
C ALA A 452 20.44 -2.98 18.47
N LEU A 453 21.14 -2.74 19.59
CA LEU A 453 22.38 -3.44 19.91
C LEU A 453 22.17 -4.94 20.13
N GLY A 454 21.03 -5.34 20.69
CA GLY A 454 20.69 -6.73 20.90
C GLY A 454 20.47 -7.50 19.60
N SER A 455 19.95 -6.83 18.58
CA SER A 455 19.68 -7.44 17.27
C SER A 455 20.97 -7.77 16.51
N ILE A 456 22.04 -7.02 16.75
CA ILE A 456 23.35 -7.20 16.11
C ILE A 456 24.39 -7.84 17.05
N ALA A 457 24.01 -8.20 18.27
CA ALA A 457 24.93 -8.70 19.27
C ALA A 457 25.48 -10.10 18.91
N PRO A 458 26.79 -10.34 19.07
CA PRO A 458 27.34 -11.70 19.09
C PRO A 458 26.88 -12.44 20.37
N ASP A 459 27.20 -13.74 20.49
CA ASP A 459 26.73 -14.63 21.57
C ASP A 459 26.79 -14.02 23.00
N ASN A 460 27.88 -13.30 23.33
CA ASN A 460 28.08 -12.66 24.63
C ASN A 460 27.70 -11.17 24.68
N GLY A 461 27.30 -10.57 23.56
CA GLY A 461 26.98 -9.15 23.45
C GLY A 461 25.70 -8.78 24.20
N ILE A 462 24.70 -9.67 24.24
CA ILE A 462 23.43 -9.45 24.96
C ILE A 462 23.67 -9.19 26.46
N ALA A 463 24.53 -10.01 27.08
CA ALA A 463 24.88 -9.85 28.48
C ALA A 463 25.62 -8.53 28.75
N ASN A 464 26.48 -8.10 27.83
CA ASN A 464 27.18 -6.81 27.92
C ASN A 464 26.20 -5.63 27.85
N VAL A 465 25.25 -5.65 26.90
CA VAL A 465 24.20 -4.63 26.77
C VAL A 465 23.31 -4.57 28.02
N ALA A 466 22.91 -5.72 28.56
CA ALA A 466 22.12 -5.78 29.79
C ALA A 466 22.89 -5.23 31.00
N ARG A 467 24.15 -5.62 31.15
CA ARG A 467 25.01 -5.17 32.25
C ARG A 467 25.20 -3.65 32.28
N ARG A 468 25.41 -3.02 31.12
CA ARG A 468 25.54 -1.56 31.01
C ARG A 468 24.29 -0.80 31.45
N GLN A 469 23.12 -1.44 31.42
CA GLN A 469 21.89 -0.88 31.96
C GLN A 469 21.71 -1.11 33.47
N GLY A 470 22.63 -1.83 34.12
CA GLY A 470 22.60 -2.18 35.54
C GLY A 470 21.95 -3.53 35.83
N TYR A 471 21.66 -4.34 34.81
CA TYR A 471 21.13 -5.68 35.03
C TYR A 471 22.24 -6.64 35.47
N VAL A 472 21.89 -7.57 36.36
CA VAL A 472 22.75 -8.70 36.67
C VAL A 472 22.75 -9.63 35.46
N SER A 473 23.87 -9.70 34.74
CA SER A 473 23.92 -10.36 33.43
C SER A 473 24.47 -11.78 33.47
N ASN A 474 25.33 -12.10 34.43
CA ASN A 474 26.02 -13.39 34.54
C ASN A 474 25.57 -14.10 35.81
N TRP A 475 25.26 -15.38 35.69
CA TRP A 475 24.64 -16.17 36.74
C TRP A 475 25.23 -17.58 36.79
N MET A 476 25.22 -18.16 37.98
CA MET A 476 25.24 -19.61 38.17
C MET A 476 23.81 -20.03 38.48
N VAL A 477 23.27 -20.99 37.75
CA VAL A 477 21.90 -21.50 37.96
C VAL A 477 21.91 -22.93 38.47
N LEU A 478 20.93 -23.27 39.30
CA LEU A 478 20.73 -24.61 39.84
C LEU A 478 19.24 -24.94 39.91
N GLY A 479 18.86 -26.10 39.40
CA GLY A 479 17.47 -26.57 39.45
C GLY A 479 17.27 -27.78 38.53
N THR A 480 16.03 -28.24 38.35
CA THR A 480 14.81 -27.84 39.08
C THR A 480 14.59 -28.71 40.31
N PHE A 481 14.04 -28.13 41.37
CA PHE A 481 13.49 -28.81 42.55
C PHE A 481 11.96 -28.83 42.48
N LEU A 482 11.33 -29.89 42.99
CA LEU A 482 9.87 -30.00 43.00
C LEU A 482 9.21 -28.88 43.82
N ASN A 483 8.14 -28.31 43.27
CA ASN A 483 7.26 -27.35 43.91
C ASN A 483 5.79 -27.78 43.78
N ASP A 484 4.89 -26.95 44.31
CA ASP A 484 3.44 -27.09 44.17
C ASP A 484 2.79 -25.73 43.89
N LYS A 485 1.49 -25.76 43.56
CA LYS A 485 0.67 -24.57 43.27
C LYS A 485 0.51 -23.62 44.45
N GLU A 486 0.67 -24.12 45.66
CA GLU A 486 0.59 -23.33 46.89
C GLU A 486 1.97 -22.85 47.36
N HIS A 487 3.03 -23.12 46.58
CA HIS A 487 4.41 -22.79 46.89
C HIS A 487 4.90 -23.30 48.26
N LYS A 488 4.41 -24.47 48.73
CA LYS A 488 4.81 -24.98 50.06
C LYS A 488 6.29 -25.34 50.10
N ALA A 489 6.80 -26.03 49.08
CA ALA A 489 8.23 -26.35 49.00
C ALA A 489 9.10 -25.09 48.86
N PHE A 490 8.58 -24.06 48.19
CA PHE A 490 9.26 -22.77 48.05
C PHE A 490 9.35 -22.01 49.38
N ALA A 491 8.36 -22.17 50.26
CA ALA A 491 8.38 -21.62 51.61
C ALA A 491 9.51 -22.21 52.48
N ASN A 492 9.84 -23.50 52.28
CA ASN A 492 10.86 -24.21 53.04
C ASN A 492 12.29 -23.88 52.58
N GLU A 493 13.24 -23.95 53.51
CA GLU A 493 14.67 -23.86 53.23
C GLU A 493 15.15 -25.15 52.54
N LEU A 494 15.77 -25.03 51.36
CA LEU A 494 16.44 -26.16 50.68
C LEU A 494 17.95 -26.07 50.88
N GLU A 495 18.64 -27.20 50.69
CA GLU A 495 20.10 -27.30 50.89
C GLU A 495 20.95 -26.18 50.24
N PRO A 496 20.67 -25.71 48.99
CA PRO A 496 21.43 -24.61 48.40
C PRO A 496 21.37 -23.29 49.17
N GLU A 497 20.38 -23.10 50.05
CA GLU A 497 20.25 -21.88 50.87
C GLU A 497 21.22 -21.89 52.06
N LYS A 498 21.69 -23.07 52.50
CA LYS A 498 22.59 -23.23 53.66
C LYS A 498 24.05 -22.89 53.35
N GLY A 499 24.41 -22.95 52.07
CA GLY A 499 25.76 -22.68 51.60
C GLY A 499 25.90 -22.98 50.12
N ILE A 500 26.57 -22.09 49.39
CA ILE A 500 26.80 -22.24 47.95
C ILE A 500 28.13 -22.95 47.72
N ASP A 501 28.04 -24.17 47.20
CA ASP A 501 29.15 -24.94 46.67
C ASP A 501 28.83 -25.28 45.21
N PHE A 502 29.64 -24.74 44.29
CA PHE A 502 29.43 -24.86 42.85
C PHE A 502 29.80 -26.26 42.30
N GLU A 503 30.61 -27.02 43.03
CA GLU A 503 31.03 -28.39 42.63
C GLU A 503 30.08 -29.45 43.18
N LYS A 504 29.21 -29.09 44.14
CA LYS A 504 28.29 -30.01 44.80
C LYS A 504 27.09 -30.31 43.90
N THR A 505 26.71 -31.59 43.84
CA THR A 505 25.43 -32.03 43.28
C THR A 505 24.37 -32.18 44.37
N TYR A 506 23.12 -32.05 43.97
CA TYR A 506 21.97 -32.10 44.87
C TYR A 506 20.98 -33.15 44.36
N PRO A 507 20.51 -34.04 45.24
CA PRO A 507 19.39 -34.90 44.91
C PRO A 507 18.15 -34.02 44.75
N SER A 508 17.48 -34.18 43.62
CA SER A 508 16.25 -33.47 43.31
C SER A 508 15.19 -34.45 42.83
N THR A 509 13.95 -34.11 43.11
CA THR A 509 12.80 -34.80 42.55
C THR A 509 12.03 -33.87 41.64
N TYR A 510 11.36 -34.45 40.64
CA TYR A 510 10.44 -33.73 39.77
C TYR A 510 9.23 -34.60 39.41
N VAL A 511 8.18 -34.00 38.87
CA VAL A 511 7.00 -34.71 38.36
C VAL A 511 6.83 -34.36 36.88
N TRP A 512 6.65 -35.37 36.03
CA TRP A 512 6.46 -35.17 34.59
C TRP A 512 5.03 -34.68 34.29
N ALA A 513 4.77 -33.40 34.55
CA ALA A 513 3.56 -32.72 34.14
C ALA A 513 3.78 -32.05 32.77
N LEU A 514 3.20 -32.62 31.71
CA LEU A 514 3.08 -31.93 30.42
C LEU A 514 2.12 -30.74 30.59
N GLN A 515 2.45 -29.58 30.00
CA GLN A 515 1.66 -28.34 30.07
C GLN A 515 0.14 -28.61 30.05
N GLY A 516 -0.56 -28.13 31.09
CA GLY A 516 -2.01 -28.27 31.24
C GLY A 516 -2.51 -29.52 31.97
N ASN A 517 -1.67 -30.53 32.22
CA ASN A 517 -2.04 -31.66 33.06
C ASN A 517 -1.60 -31.42 34.51
N GLN A 518 -2.57 -31.40 35.42
CA GLN A 518 -2.27 -31.56 36.84
C GLN A 518 -1.59 -32.92 37.05
N LYS A 519 -0.69 -33.00 38.04
CA LYS A 519 -0.13 -34.26 38.54
C LYS A 519 -1.24 -35.31 38.61
N ARG A 520 -1.07 -36.45 37.93
CA ARG A 520 -2.05 -37.55 38.08
C ARG A 520 -1.93 -38.07 39.52
N ASP A 521 -3.06 -38.26 40.19
CA ASP A 521 -3.06 -38.85 41.52
C ASP A 521 -2.32 -40.21 41.50
N GLY A 522 -1.30 -40.33 42.35
CA GLY A 522 -0.44 -41.53 42.46
C GLY A 522 0.86 -41.50 41.65
N GLU A 523 1.12 -40.46 40.85
CA GLU A 523 2.37 -40.33 40.09
C GLU A 523 3.57 -40.06 41.03
N LYS A 524 4.55 -40.96 41.00
CA LYS A 524 5.73 -40.90 41.89
C LYS A 524 6.71 -39.85 41.37
N PRO A 525 7.31 -39.02 42.25
CA PRO A 525 8.40 -38.14 41.87
C PRO A 525 9.57 -38.94 41.29
N ILE A 526 10.19 -38.42 40.23
CA ILE A 526 11.37 -39.01 39.62
C ILE A 526 12.60 -38.32 40.23
N GLU A 527 13.56 -39.13 40.67
CA GLU A 527 14.81 -38.66 41.27
C GLU A 527 15.88 -38.39 40.21
N ARG A 528 16.70 -37.36 40.44
CA ARG A 528 17.88 -37.03 39.66
C ARG A 528 18.90 -36.25 40.49
N GLU A 529 20.15 -36.25 40.04
CA GLU A 529 21.17 -35.32 40.52
C GLU A 529 21.18 -34.06 39.66
N ILE A 530 21.27 -32.90 40.29
CA ILE A 530 21.42 -31.60 39.63
C ILE A 530 22.63 -30.87 40.18
N GLY A 531 23.30 -30.08 39.34
CA GLY A 531 24.48 -29.29 39.71
C GLY A 531 24.34 -27.85 39.22
N TRP A 532 25.26 -26.99 39.64
CA TRP A 532 25.31 -25.62 39.17
C TRP A 532 25.85 -25.55 37.73
N SER A 533 25.32 -24.61 36.95
CA SER A 533 25.82 -24.32 35.60
C SER A 533 25.91 -22.83 35.37
N GLU A 534 26.92 -22.41 34.60
CA GLU A 534 27.04 -21.03 34.13
C GLU A 534 25.88 -20.68 33.19
N ALA A 535 25.38 -19.46 33.32
CA ALA A 535 24.35 -18.90 32.48
C ALA A 535 24.49 -17.39 32.38
N SER A 536 23.99 -16.84 31.27
CA SER A 536 23.91 -15.41 31.06
C SER A 536 22.51 -15.03 30.63
N VAL A 537 22.12 -13.78 30.91
CA VAL A 537 20.89 -13.21 30.39
C VAL A 537 20.87 -13.31 28.87
N ASN A 538 19.71 -13.68 28.32
CA ASN A 538 19.52 -13.88 26.88
C ASN A 538 18.56 -12.85 26.26
N LYS A 539 18.22 -11.81 27.03
CA LYS A 539 17.50 -10.61 26.58
C LYS A 539 18.25 -9.37 27.05
N THR A 540 18.32 -8.35 26.19
CA THR A 540 19.02 -7.09 26.50
C THR A 540 18.34 -6.29 27.61
N ASN A 541 17.07 -6.57 27.92
CA ASN A 541 16.38 -6.00 29.07
C ASN A 541 16.72 -6.70 30.40
N GLY A 542 17.72 -7.59 30.44
CA GLY A 542 18.19 -8.24 31.66
C GLY A 542 17.41 -9.48 32.09
N MET A 543 16.47 -9.97 31.28
CA MET A 543 15.78 -11.24 31.58
C MET A 543 16.71 -12.43 31.38
N LEU A 544 16.79 -13.26 32.42
CA LEU A 544 17.37 -14.59 32.39
C LEU A 544 16.24 -15.61 32.22
N MET A 545 16.10 -16.18 31.02
CA MET A 545 15.15 -17.27 30.79
C MET A 545 15.66 -18.55 31.45
N MET A 546 15.12 -18.90 32.61
CA MET A 546 15.52 -20.07 33.41
C MET A 546 15.15 -21.39 32.72
N GLY A 547 13.99 -21.45 32.06
CA GLY A 547 13.46 -22.68 31.46
C GLY A 547 14.46 -23.40 30.53
N PRO A 548 15.03 -22.73 29.51
CA PRO A 548 16.03 -23.32 28.61
C PRO A 548 17.38 -23.68 29.26
N LEU A 549 17.68 -23.08 30.42
CA LEU A 549 18.96 -23.24 31.11
C LEU A 549 18.95 -24.37 32.15
N LEU A 550 17.78 -24.91 32.45
CA LEU A 550 17.58 -25.88 33.52
C LEU A 550 17.08 -27.23 32.99
N PRO A 551 17.46 -28.34 33.64
CA PRO A 551 16.93 -29.65 33.30
C PRO A 551 15.38 -29.72 33.42
N PRO A 552 14.64 -30.18 32.39
CA PRO A 552 13.18 -30.23 32.41
C PRO A 552 12.65 -31.26 33.44
N PRO A 553 11.39 -31.14 33.88
CA PRO A 553 10.41 -30.11 33.55
C PRO A 553 10.59 -28.83 34.39
N GLY A 554 10.17 -27.69 33.82
CA GLY A 554 10.14 -26.39 34.50
C GLY A 554 8.80 -26.05 35.16
N THR A 555 7.79 -26.92 35.03
CA THR A 555 6.46 -26.79 35.64
C THR A 555 6.53 -27.26 37.10
N PHE A 556 5.80 -26.59 38.00
CA PHE A 556 5.82 -26.85 39.45
C PHE A 556 7.26 -27.05 39.97
N SER A 557 8.11 -26.07 39.71
CA SER A 557 9.54 -26.15 39.90
C SER A 557 10.09 -24.97 40.71
N ILE A 558 11.23 -25.18 41.35
CA ILE A 558 12.05 -24.17 42.02
C ILE A 558 13.46 -24.24 41.44
N ALA A 559 14.09 -23.09 41.28
CA ALA A 559 15.50 -22.99 40.92
C ALA A 559 16.16 -21.83 41.66
N TYR A 560 17.47 -21.83 41.61
CA TYR A 560 18.32 -20.79 42.16
C TYR A 560 19.15 -20.16 41.05
N ALA A 561 19.36 -18.86 41.17
CA ALA A 561 20.34 -18.11 40.39
C ALA A 561 21.23 -17.33 41.35
N VAL A 562 22.54 -17.45 41.18
CA VAL A 562 23.55 -16.77 42.00
C VAL A 562 24.43 -15.92 41.12
N SER A 563 24.72 -14.70 41.57
CA SER A 563 25.73 -13.86 40.92
C SER A 563 26.64 -13.23 41.96
N ASP A 564 27.92 -13.19 41.62
CA ASP A 564 28.97 -12.55 42.40
C ASP A 564 29.41 -11.27 41.69
N PHE A 565 29.58 -10.19 42.45
CA PHE A 565 29.98 -8.89 41.91
C PHE A 565 30.77 -8.08 42.93
N ASN A 566 31.55 -7.11 42.46
CA ASN A 566 32.44 -6.33 43.32
C ASN A 566 31.94 -4.89 43.47
N SER A 567 32.07 -4.35 44.69
CA SER A 567 31.84 -2.93 44.97
C SER A 567 33.16 -2.28 45.40
N GLU A 568 33.51 -1.14 44.82
CA GLU A 568 34.77 -0.43 45.15
C GLU A 568 34.78 0.16 46.58
N LYS A 569 33.60 0.39 47.13
CA LYS A 569 33.36 1.01 48.43
C LYS A 569 32.11 0.44 49.09
N ASP A 570 31.97 0.70 50.39
CA ASP A 570 30.68 0.52 51.06
C ASP A 570 29.70 1.58 50.51
N GLN A 571 28.53 1.14 50.05
CA GLN A 571 27.53 2.06 49.47
C GLN A 571 26.10 1.50 49.54
N ASP A 572 25.15 2.43 49.65
CA ASP A 572 23.72 2.12 49.57
C ASP A 572 23.26 2.23 48.11
N LEU A 573 22.56 1.21 47.61
CA LEU A 573 22.01 1.13 46.26
C LEU A 573 20.56 0.63 46.29
N PHE A 574 19.96 0.50 45.12
CA PHE A 574 18.59 0.02 44.94
C PHE A 574 18.56 -1.19 44.00
N LEU A 575 17.95 -2.27 44.47
CA LEU A 575 17.64 -3.45 43.69
C LEU A 575 16.18 -3.40 43.23
N SER A 576 15.94 -3.62 41.95
CA SER A 576 14.62 -3.96 41.42
C SER A 576 14.67 -5.38 40.90
N LEU A 577 13.68 -6.19 41.25
CA LEU A 577 13.62 -7.60 40.87
C LEU A 577 12.20 -7.97 40.46
N ASP A 578 12.09 -8.65 39.33
CA ASP A 578 10.87 -9.31 38.89
C ASP A 578 11.16 -10.69 38.30
N GLY A 579 10.12 -11.52 38.24
CA GLY A 579 10.20 -12.86 37.71
C GLY A 579 8.86 -13.58 37.78
N ASP A 580 8.81 -14.76 37.19
CA ASP A 580 7.58 -15.56 37.20
C ASP A 580 7.28 -16.14 38.58
N ASP A 581 5.98 -16.22 38.87
CA ASP A 581 5.28 -16.77 40.03
C ASP A 581 5.77 -16.33 41.41
N ALA A 582 7.02 -16.63 41.78
CA ALA A 582 7.56 -16.18 43.06
C ALA A 582 9.08 -16.06 43.03
N PHE A 583 9.59 -15.15 43.86
CA PHE A 583 11.02 -15.05 44.14
C PHE A 583 11.31 -14.78 45.62
N LYS A 584 12.48 -15.25 46.08
CA LYS A 584 13.15 -14.83 47.31
C LYS A 584 14.56 -14.40 46.96
N VAL A 585 15.04 -13.35 47.59
CA VAL A 585 16.38 -12.82 47.31
C VAL A 585 17.15 -12.56 48.58
N TRP A 586 18.43 -12.95 48.55
CA TRP A 586 19.41 -12.71 49.59
C TRP A 586 20.58 -11.91 49.04
N LEU A 587 21.13 -11.03 49.86
CA LEU A 587 22.37 -10.32 49.61
C LEU A 587 23.36 -10.65 50.74
N ASN A 588 24.53 -11.18 50.40
CA ASN A 588 25.57 -11.55 51.36
C ASN A 588 25.07 -12.48 52.49
N GLY A 589 24.09 -13.33 52.21
CA GLY A 589 23.47 -14.27 53.17
C GLY A 589 22.28 -13.69 53.94
N GLU A 590 22.01 -12.38 53.85
CA GLU A 590 20.85 -11.75 54.48
C GLU A 590 19.67 -11.72 53.51
N LYS A 591 18.49 -12.21 53.95
CA LYS A 591 17.26 -12.16 53.13
C LYS A 591 16.76 -10.72 53.05
N ILE A 592 16.65 -10.18 51.84
CA ILE A 592 16.24 -8.78 51.61
C ILE A 592 14.82 -8.64 51.05
N SER A 593 14.27 -9.67 50.39
CA SER A 593 12.91 -9.64 49.86
C SER A 593 12.36 -11.05 49.54
N GLU A 594 11.03 -11.16 49.54
CA GLU A 594 10.24 -12.33 49.16
C GLU A 594 8.93 -11.84 48.56
N GLN A 595 8.60 -12.30 47.36
CA GLN A 595 7.35 -11.97 46.68
C GLN A 595 6.75 -13.23 46.05
N VAL A 596 5.43 -13.33 46.11
CA VAL A 596 4.64 -14.40 45.50
C VAL A 596 3.47 -13.76 44.77
N ALA A 597 3.42 -13.94 43.46
CA ALA A 597 2.30 -13.51 42.64
C ALA A 597 1.08 -14.39 42.93
N PRO A 598 -0.13 -13.81 42.94
CA PRO A 598 -1.34 -14.61 43.05
C PRO A 598 -1.48 -15.49 41.80
N TYR A 599 -1.67 -16.79 42.00
CA TYR A 599 -1.87 -17.71 40.88
C TYR A 599 -3.18 -17.40 40.15
N LEU A 600 -3.07 -16.97 38.89
CA LEU A 600 -4.17 -16.65 37.98
C LEU A 600 -4.12 -17.63 36.81
N HIS A 601 -5.06 -18.57 36.80
CA HIS A 601 -5.10 -19.62 35.78
C HIS A 601 -5.10 -19.02 34.37
N ARG A 602 -4.17 -19.46 33.51
CA ARG A 602 -3.99 -19.03 32.10
C ARG A 602 -3.54 -17.57 31.92
N GLN A 603 -2.88 -16.96 32.91
CA GLN A 603 -2.26 -15.64 32.80
C GLN A 603 -0.82 -15.69 33.33
N SER A 604 0.06 -14.83 32.81
CA SER A 604 1.40 -14.62 33.36
C SER A 604 1.31 -14.04 34.76
N CYS A 605 1.79 -14.78 35.75
CA CYS A 605 1.81 -14.36 37.14
C CYS A 605 3.19 -13.78 37.46
N VAL A 606 3.33 -12.46 37.45
CA VAL A 606 4.62 -11.79 37.64
C VAL A 606 4.75 -11.29 39.08
N ALA A 607 5.70 -11.83 39.82
CA ALA A 607 6.12 -11.27 41.10
C ALA A 607 7.11 -10.12 40.82
N SER A 608 6.91 -8.96 41.44
CA SER A 608 7.80 -7.82 41.25
C SER A 608 7.95 -7.00 42.52
N GLN A 609 9.17 -6.50 42.77
CA GLN A 609 9.43 -5.49 43.78
C GLN A 609 10.56 -4.57 43.30
N GLY A 610 10.23 -3.29 43.11
CA GLY A 610 11.20 -2.24 42.79
C GLY A 610 11.78 -1.56 44.03
N ASN A 611 12.90 -0.86 43.85
CA ASN A 611 13.49 0.06 44.82
C ASN A 611 13.80 -0.55 46.21
N ILE A 612 14.20 -1.82 46.25
CA ILE A 612 14.67 -2.48 47.47
C ILE A 612 16.01 -1.84 47.85
N LYS A 613 16.06 -1.12 48.97
CA LYS A 613 17.31 -0.52 49.46
C LYS A 613 18.27 -1.63 49.90
N ILE A 614 19.46 -1.66 49.31
CA ILE A 614 20.52 -2.63 49.60
C ILE A 614 21.80 -1.92 50.04
N LYS A 615 22.58 -2.56 50.92
CA LYS A 615 23.90 -2.08 51.34
C LYS A 615 24.97 -3.04 50.83
N LEU A 616 25.82 -2.54 49.93
CA LEU A 616 26.99 -3.27 49.46
C LEU A 616 28.18 -3.01 50.38
N LYS A 617 28.98 -4.05 50.62
CA LYS A 617 30.29 -3.93 51.26
C LYS A 617 31.37 -3.77 50.21
N LYS A 618 32.47 -3.08 50.54
CA LYS A 618 33.67 -3.03 49.71
C LYS A 618 34.17 -4.45 49.44
N GLY A 619 34.51 -4.74 48.19
CA GLY A 619 34.91 -6.05 47.70
C GLY A 619 33.73 -6.90 47.23
N LYS A 620 33.85 -8.22 47.38
CA LYS A 620 32.91 -9.21 46.84
C LYS A 620 31.57 -9.18 47.56
N ASN A 621 30.50 -9.04 46.79
CA ASN A 621 29.11 -9.20 47.20
C ASN A 621 28.48 -10.35 46.41
N ARG A 622 27.48 -11.01 47.01
CA ARG A 622 26.74 -12.11 46.38
C ARG A 622 25.25 -11.87 46.46
N ILE A 623 24.57 -11.97 45.32
CA ILE A 623 23.11 -12.06 45.25
C ILE A 623 22.73 -13.53 44.98
N LEU A 624 21.75 -14.03 45.73
CA LEU A 624 21.10 -15.32 45.53
C LEU A 624 19.62 -15.05 45.30
N VAL A 625 19.07 -15.57 44.21
CA VAL A 625 17.65 -15.52 43.89
C VAL A 625 17.12 -16.95 43.86
N LYS A 626 16.15 -17.26 44.70
CA LYS A 626 15.31 -18.46 44.57
C LYS A 626 14.09 -18.05 43.78
N SER A 627 13.79 -18.75 42.70
CA SER A 627 12.61 -18.52 41.88
C SER A 627 11.76 -19.78 41.83
N ALA A 628 10.45 -19.62 41.76
CA ALA A 628 9.49 -20.70 41.52
C ALA A 628 8.81 -20.51 40.18
N ASN A 629 8.37 -21.61 39.58
CA ASN A 629 7.50 -21.61 38.42
C ASN A 629 6.40 -22.66 38.59
N ILE A 630 5.20 -22.32 38.19
CA ILE A 630 4.01 -23.15 38.19
C ILE A 630 3.82 -23.67 36.78
N GLU A 631 3.64 -22.79 35.79
CA GLU A 631 3.38 -23.14 34.39
C GLU A 631 3.83 -22.03 33.41
N HIS A 632 4.01 -22.37 32.13
CA HIS A 632 4.47 -21.47 31.04
C HIS A 632 5.95 -21.04 31.11
N GLU A 633 6.25 -19.84 30.63
CA GLU A 633 7.60 -19.27 30.58
C GLU A 633 8.14 -19.09 31.99
N TRP A 634 9.46 -19.25 32.17
CA TRP A 634 10.13 -19.10 33.45
C TRP A 634 11.36 -18.21 33.31
N TRP A 635 11.33 -17.03 33.94
CA TRP A 635 12.41 -16.06 33.94
C TRP A 635 12.55 -15.30 35.25
N ILE A 636 13.72 -14.70 35.43
CA ILE A 636 13.99 -13.70 36.46
C ILE A 636 14.73 -12.51 35.85
N ARG A 637 14.62 -11.35 36.46
CA ARG A 637 15.40 -10.17 36.10
C ARG A 637 15.70 -9.37 37.36
N ALA A 638 16.97 -8.99 37.50
CA ALA A 638 17.46 -8.20 38.62
C ALA A 638 18.26 -7.01 38.09
N ARG A 639 17.96 -5.82 38.60
CA ARG A 639 18.62 -4.55 38.21
C ARG A 639 19.09 -3.81 39.44
N ILE A 640 20.35 -3.40 39.47
CA ILE A 640 20.97 -2.64 40.56
C ILE A 640 21.31 -1.22 40.06
N THR A 641 20.85 -0.21 40.80
CA THR A 641 21.04 1.20 40.43
C THR A 641 21.29 2.09 41.66
N ASP A 642 21.78 3.31 41.42
CA ASP A 642 21.84 4.37 42.42
C ASP A 642 20.45 5.00 42.68
N ALA A 643 20.40 6.01 43.56
CA ALA A 643 19.17 6.74 43.87
C ALA A 643 18.54 7.49 42.68
N ASN A 644 19.31 7.72 41.60
CA ASN A 644 18.89 8.40 40.39
C ASN A 644 18.56 7.42 39.26
N ASN A 645 18.42 6.11 39.56
CA ASN A 645 18.16 5.05 38.58
C ASN A 645 19.31 4.88 37.54
N LYS A 646 20.53 5.31 37.89
CA LYS A 646 21.73 5.09 37.08
C LYS A 646 22.42 3.78 37.48
N PRO A 647 22.93 3.01 36.51
CA PRO A 647 23.69 1.80 36.79
C PRO A 647 25.09 2.12 37.31
N LEU A 648 25.72 1.12 37.94
CA LEU A 648 27.11 1.16 38.37
C LEU A 648 27.87 -0.01 37.76
N GLU A 649 29.17 0.16 37.56
CA GLU A 649 30.05 -0.95 37.21
C GLU A 649 30.27 -1.84 38.43
N LEU A 650 29.55 -2.96 38.47
CA LEU A 650 29.66 -3.97 39.52
C LEU A 650 30.21 -5.31 38.97
N PHE A 651 30.12 -5.54 37.66
CA PHE A 651 30.22 -6.84 36.99
C PHE A 651 31.28 -6.93 35.91
#